data_AF-I2H1K3-F1
#
_entry.id   AF-I2H1K3-F1
#
_cell.length_a   1.000
_cell.length_b   1.000
_cell.length_c   1.000
_cell.angle_alpha   90.00
_cell.angle_beta   90.00
_cell.angle_gamma   90.00
#
_symmetry.space_group_name_H-M   'P 1'
#
loop_
_entity.id
_entity.type
_entity.pdbx_description
1 polymer ?
#
loop_
_entity_poly.entity_id
_entity_poly.type
_entity_poly.pdbx_seq_one_letter_code
_entity_poly.pdbx_strand_id
1 'polypeptide(L)'
;MTRAHRSAATGDSLPFWHSHVTPETIAAWTRLPSPNVIPQRPAELGASWHYHLVIAWFYRATASFTTSSTQQRPLWPDVTFDEALLHLPPTQETLDTPDPSVQTGLLDTLRLRLLQLLASDPSAISLAHWDTAARSYLPSTCALPWESATPCQQYDMLYYLVHEADRRRRSGPLLNLEQLTTNDGTRLLIAPSVGALLENRLEPSSDSTLSVPIRLRNCTIAAPGPDLLHLDYAPAIDSYLAAQTTHTSVLASDWDSFVEYTHNSRNDKQRFAFLTTQLEPYLLHLIHSCRLLLSREKAAVMDALLARRKRSSRLAARENGAALRQARDNWDTLQDNRTAFLKTRHRALARHHSSLQHVLSRKLWDAFDKDVEERVSQIEAPPTESSHIEVSPTEVSLTGASLIELSNVAPVSIKPSDIDQDVLLHGTCFHTPLLEVPPRPPLSSDSSSPESAPLEIPAELALTADRIARAAEHGLEPEDSQLPPDTLSWTFQCLCDPEPLQVSGPDTIPETARHTLLVCCDACHVWQHWDCQPQALLECLMEASSTNANANASVSTGTSISPRDFAAVQLGSDRYASGSTSRSASRTTSRSAARRSSRRHASSSESLNESSNELPTEQSLSWRPTEKRPRTTRLFVCGWCVLTCENDIRGSFANELALKREKEYEQAQRKQKRAEEKLLKEKLKQQSKEKARERVREKTREKAREKQLLRESKRDTKHDIKRDIKRDSTKRDTKRDSTKANIKVEKPSTNSTPFCNSTVQTMLQEAPHLAIVQAKPGTLLLLPNTVYTFEKEVLTPPYGSPQATP
;
A
#
# COMPACT_ATOMS: atom_id res chain seq x y z
N MET A 1 -38.49 -24.62 -46.45
CA MET A 1 -38.61 -24.34 -47.91
C MET A 1 -37.49 -23.44 -48.47
N THR A 2 -36.45 -23.12 -47.70
CA THR A 2 -35.54 -21.98 -47.88
C THR A 2 -34.38 -22.15 -48.89
N ARG A 3 -34.43 -23.13 -49.80
CA ARG A 3 -33.37 -23.33 -50.82
C ARG A 3 -33.53 -22.42 -52.07
N ALA A 4 -34.63 -21.66 -52.16
CA ALA A 4 -35.01 -20.93 -53.37
C ALA A 4 -34.14 -19.71 -53.69
N HIS A 5 -33.76 -18.88 -52.70
CA HIS A 5 -33.09 -17.59 -52.94
C HIS A 5 -31.57 -17.65 -53.16
N ARG A 6 -30.99 -18.85 -53.33
CA ARG A 6 -29.69 -19.05 -54.00
C ARG A 6 -29.82 -19.80 -55.34
N SER A 7 -31.01 -19.89 -55.91
CA SER A 7 -31.18 -20.26 -57.32
C SER A 7 -30.55 -19.18 -58.21
N ALA A 8 -29.93 -19.59 -59.30
CA ALA A 8 -29.61 -18.70 -60.39
C ALA A 8 -30.93 -18.28 -61.08
N ALA A 9 -31.47 -17.13 -60.69
CA ALA A 9 -32.63 -16.55 -61.36
C ALA A 9 -32.20 -16.11 -62.77
N THR A 10 -32.56 -16.91 -63.77
CA THR A 10 -32.47 -16.54 -65.19
C THR A 10 -33.46 -15.41 -65.48
N GLY A 11 -33.07 -14.16 -65.18
CA GLY A 11 -33.96 -13.00 -65.21
C GLY A 11 -33.49 -11.76 -64.43
N ASP A 12 -32.18 -11.44 -64.49
CA ASP A 12 -31.47 -10.14 -64.33
C ASP A 12 -31.95 -9.06 -63.32
N SER A 13 -32.87 -9.36 -62.41
CA SER A 13 -33.36 -8.44 -61.38
C SER A 13 -32.64 -8.70 -60.06
N LEU A 14 -31.83 -7.73 -59.63
CA LEU A 14 -31.23 -7.74 -58.29
C LEU A 14 -32.33 -7.65 -57.21
N PRO A 15 -32.19 -8.35 -56.07
CA PRO A 15 -33.12 -8.20 -54.95
C PRO A 15 -33.20 -6.74 -54.50
N PHE A 16 -34.40 -6.19 -54.32
CA PHE A 16 -34.57 -4.73 -54.22
C PHE A 16 -33.77 -4.08 -53.09
N TRP A 17 -33.51 -4.79 -51.99
CA TRP A 17 -32.72 -4.27 -50.87
C TRP A 17 -31.26 -3.95 -51.26
N HIS A 18 -30.73 -4.51 -52.36
CA HIS A 18 -29.40 -4.18 -52.88
C HIS A 18 -29.25 -2.69 -53.24
N SER A 19 -30.32 -1.97 -53.59
CA SER A 19 -30.25 -0.52 -53.84
C SER A 19 -30.31 0.34 -52.57
N HIS A 20 -30.39 -0.29 -51.39
CA HIS A 20 -30.50 0.36 -50.08
C HIS A 20 -29.37 -0.06 -49.12
N VAL A 21 -28.30 -0.66 -49.65
CA VAL A 21 -27.15 -1.19 -48.89
C VAL A 21 -25.86 -0.88 -49.67
N THR A 22 -24.75 -0.58 -49.01
CA THR A 22 -23.48 -0.32 -49.72
C THR A 22 -22.93 -1.56 -50.44
N PRO A 23 -22.19 -1.37 -51.55
CA PRO A 23 -21.53 -2.47 -52.25
C PRO A 23 -20.51 -3.21 -51.36
N GLU A 24 -19.95 -2.55 -50.34
CA GLU A 24 -19.03 -3.18 -49.37
C GLU A 24 -19.75 -4.17 -48.46
N THR A 25 -20.92 -3.80 -47.92
CA THR A 25 -21.77 -4.70 -47.13
C THR A 25 -22.26 -5.88 -47.97
N ILE A 26 -22.66 -5.65 -49.23
CA ILE A 26 -23.04 -6.72 -50.17
C ILE A 26 -21.84 -7.66 -50.47
N ALA A 27 -20.65 -7.11 -50.69
CA ALA A 27 -19.42 -7.87 -50.88
C ALA A 27 -18.99 -8.64 -49.61
N ALA A 28 -19.31 -8.13 -48.42
CA ALA A 28 -19.07 -8.81 -47.15
C ALA A 28 -20.07 -9.96 -46.92
N TRP A 29 -21.35 -9.77 -47.24
CA TRP A 29 -22.40 -10.80 -47.14
C TRP A 29 -22.16 -11.96 -48.11
N THR A 30 -21.87 -11.66 -49.38
CA THR A 30 -21.64 -12.67 -50.42
C THR A 30 -20.38 -13.53 -50.22
N ARG A 31 -19.42 -13.06 -49.40
CA ARG A 31 -18.23 -13.83 -48.99
C ARG A 31 -18.49 -14.84 -47.87
N LEU A 32 -19.66 -14.81 -47.22
CA LEU A 32 -19.98 -15.75 -46.15
C LEU A 32 -20.47 -17.10 -46.70
N PRO A 33 -20.14 -18.22 -46.03
CA PRO A 33 -20.80 -19.50 -46.27
C PRO A 33 -22.32 -19.39 -46.01
N SER A 34 -23.08 -20.41 -46.45
CA SER A 34 -24.55 -20.35 -46.51
C SER A 34 -25.20 -19.87 -45.20
N PRO A 35 -26.23 -19.00 -45.23
CA PRO A 35 -26.83 -18.40 -44.02
C PRO A 35 -27.40 -19.40 -42.99
N ASN A 36 -27.53 -20.67 -43.36
CA ASN A 36 -27.80 -21.80 -42.46
C ASN A 36 -26.80 -21.94 -41.27
N VAL A 37 -25.71 -21.18 -41.25
CA VAL A 37 -24.78 -21.11 -40.10
C VAL A 37 -25.39 -20.36 -38.92
N ILE A 38 -26.32 -19.40 -39.15
CA ILE A 38 -27.04 -18.73 -38.07
C ILE A 38 -28.04 -19.74 -37.45
N PRO A 39 -28.03 -19.95 -36.12
CA PRO A 39 -29.04 -20.77 -35.46
C PRO A 39 -30.46 -20.26 -35.75
N GLN A 40 -31.35 -21.13 -36.23
CA GLN A 40 -32.74 -20.75 -36.44
C GLN A 40 -33.44 -20.63 -35.07
N ARG A 41 -33.87 -19.42 -34.73
CA ARG A 41 -34.67 -19.13 -33.55
C ARG A 41 -35.96 -19.98 -33.55
N PRO A 42 -36.37 -20.59 -32.43
CA PRO A 42 -37.67 -21.26 -32.32
C PRO A 42 -38.81 -20.32 -32.75
N ALA A 43 -39.74 -20.81 -33.58
CA ALA A 43 -40.82 -19.99 -34.14
C ALA A 43 -41.69 -19.31 -33.07
N GLU A 44 -41.90 -19.99 -31.94
CA GLU A 44 -42.62 -19.47 -30.76
C GLU A 44 -41.93 -18.22 -30.18
N LEU A 45 -40.61 -18.25 -30.00
CA LEU A 45 -39.82 -17.09 -29.57
C LEU A 45 -39.79 -15.99 -30.65
N GLY A 46 -39.77 -16.36 -31.94
CA GLY A 46 -39.90 -15.42 -33.05
C GLY A 46 -41.21 -14.63 -33.03
N ALA A 47 -42.30 -15.20 -32.50
CA ALA A 47 -43.59 -14.55 -32.34
C ALA A 47 -43.73 -13.75 -31.01
N SER A 48 -42.84 -13.93 -30.03
CA SER A 48 -42.89 -13.20 -28.75
C SER A 48 -42.24 -11.82 -28.87
N TRP A 49 -43.02 -10.76 -28.67
CA TRP A 49 -42.49 -9.39 -28.61
C TRP A 49 -41.64 -9.14 -27.36
N HIS A 50 -41.94 -9.80 -26.23
CA HIS A 50 -41.11 -9.75 -25.02
C HIS A 50 -39.69 -10.25 -25.29
N TYR A 51 -39.54 -11.37 -26.00
CA TYR A 51 -38.24 -11.90 -26.42
C TYR A 51 -37.44 -10.85 -27.18
N HIS A 52 -38.01 -10.27 -28.23
CA HIS A 52 -37.32 -9.28 -29.07
C HIS A 52 -36.82 -8.06 -28.29
N LEU A 53 -37.63 -7.57 -27.34
CA LEU A 53 -37.25 -6.44 -26.49
C LEU A 53 -36.14 -6.81 -25.49
N VAL A 54 -36.17 -8.01 -24.91
CA VAL A 54 -35.12 -8.50 -24.00
C VAL A 54 -33.79 -8.67 -24.73
N ILE A 55 -33.78 -9.27 -25.92
CA ILE A 55 -32.56 -9.41 -26.74
C ILE A 55 -32.02 -8.02 -27.13
N ALA A 56 -32.89 -7.10 -27.56
CA ALA A 56 -32.50 -5.74 -27.93
C ALA A 56 -31.92 -4.95 -26.73
N TRP A 57 -32.44 -5.18 -25.51
CA TRP A 57 -31.88 -4.62 -24.29
C TRP A 57 -30.53 -5.23 -23.94
N PHE A 58 -30.38 -6.56 -24.01
CA PHE A 58 -29.08 -7.21 -23.78
C PHE A 58 -28.01 -6.71 -24.74
N TYR A 59 -28.32 -6.53 -26.03
CA TYR A 59 -27.41 -5.90 -27.00
C TYR A 59 -26.92 -4.49 -26.61
N ARG A 60 -27.62 -3.77 -25.72
CA ARG A 60 -27.21 -2.44 -25.22
C ARG A 60 -26.63 -2.46 -23.81
N ALA A 61 -26.99 -3.46 -23.01
CA ALA A 61 -26.42 -3.68 -21.69
C ALA A 61 -24.99 -4.26 -21.74
N THR A 62 -24.67 -5.06 -22.75
CA THR A 62 -23.43 -5.87 -22.85
C THR A 62 -22.45 -5.36 -23.91
N ALA A 63 -21.21 -5.84 -23.89
CA ALA A 63 -20.25 -5.63 -24.97
C ALA A 63 -20.68 -6.39 -26.24
N SER A 64 -21.26 -5.68 -27.21
CA SER A 64 -21.88 -6.27 -28.40
C SER A 64 -21.58 -5.50 -29.68
N PHE A 65 -22.09 -5.99 -30.82
CA PHE A 65 -22.13 -5.24 -32.08
C PHE A 65 -22.77 -3.84 -31.92
N THR A 66 -23.86 -3.73 -31.16
CA THR A 66 -24.65 -2.49 -31.03
C THR A 66 -23.89 -1.42 -30.24
N THR A 67 -23.25 -1.80 -29.12
CA THR A 67 -22.43 -0.85 -28.34
C THR A 67 -21.16 -0.47 -29.08
N SER A 68 -20.58 -1.40 -29.85
CA SER A 68 -19.38 -1.15 -30.65
C SER A 68 -19.64 -0.20 -31.82
N SER A 69 -20.75 -0.36 -32.55
CA SER A 69 -21.11 0.49 -33.70
C SER A 69 -21.60 1.88 -33.28
N THR A 70 -22.38 1.98 -32.20
CA THR A 70 -22.89 3.26 -31.67
C THR A 70 -21.92 3.99 -30.74
N GLN A 71 -20.77 3.39 -30.44
CA GLN A 71 -19.78 3.87 -29.46
C GLN A 71 -20.35 4.08 -28.03
N GLN A 72 -21.51 3.48 -27.73
CA GLN A 72 -22.12 3.55 -26.41
C GLN A 72 -21.37 2.65 -25.43
N ARG A 73 -21.08 3.15 -24.23
CA ARG A 73 -20.45 2.35 -23.17
C ARG A 73 -21.46 1.33 -22.61
N PRO A 74 -21.20 0.01 -22.68
CA PRO A 74 -22.06 -1.00 -22.09
C PRO A 74 -22.13 -0.88 -20.56
N LEU A 75 -23.20 -1.42 -19.99
CA LEU A 75 -23.39 -1.57 -18.54
C LEU A 75 -22.48 -2.69 -17.99
N TRP A 76 -22.34 -3.78 -18.75
CA TRP A 76 -21.56 -4.97 -18.46
C TRP A 76 -20.47 -5.13 -19.56
N PRO A 77 -19.36 -4.37 -19.50
CA PRO A 77 -18.26 -4.45 -20.48
C PRO A 77 -17.50 -5.78 -20.44
N ASP A 78 -17.66 -6.53 -19.35
CA ASP A 78 -17.12 -7.86 -19.07
C ASP A 78 -17.89 -8.98 -19.79
N VAL A 79 -19.17 -8.76 -20.13
CA VAL A 79 -20.03 -9.75 -20.79
C VAL A 79 -20.08 -9.45 -22.29
N THR A 80 -19.58 -10.36 -23.11
CA THR A 80 -19.75 -10.29 -24.57
C THR A 80 -21.06 -10.96 -25.01
N PHE A 81 -21.76 -10.37 -25.98
CA PHE A 81 -23.10 -10.83 -26.38
C PHE A 81 -23.35 -10.79 -27.87
N ASP A 82 -23.97 -11.87 -28.35
CA ASP A 82 -24.68 -11.97 -29.61
C ASP A 82 -25.78 -13.03 -29.41
N GLU A 83 -26.94 -12.83 -30.03
CA GLU A 83 -28.11 -13.72 -29.89
C GLU A 83 -27.77 -15.17 -30.24
N ALA A 84 -26.93 -15.39 -31.26
CA ALA A 84 -26.55 -16.73 -31.69
C ALA A 84 -25.69 -17.49 -30.66
N LEU A 85 -25.20 -16.83 -29.60
CA LEU A 85 -24.47 -17.48 -28.50
C LEU A 85 -25.38 -17.99 -27.37
N LEU A 86 -26.63 -17.51 -27.27
CA LEU A 86 -27.55 -17.87 -26.18
C LEU A 86 -27.98 -19.34 -26.19
N HIS A 87 -27.89 -20.01 -27.35
CA HIS A 87 -28.33 -21.39 -27.55
C HIS A 87 -27.16 -22.35 -27.84
N LEU A 88 -25.91 -21.90 -27.67
CA LEU A 88 -24.72 -22.74 -27.72
C LEU A 88 -24.39 -23.29 -26.33
N PRO A 89 -23.84 -24.51 -26.22
CA PRO A 89 -23.32 -25.02 -24.95
C PRO A 89 -22.18 -24.13 -24.44
N PRO A 90 -21.96 -24.06 -23.11
CA PRO A 90 -20.91 -23.24 -22.51
C PRO A 90 -19.53 -23.61 -23.09
N THR A 91 -18.91 -22.64 -23.76
CA THR A 91 -17.60 -22.80 -24.41
C THR A 91 -16.47 -22.85 -23.37
N GLN A 92 -15.32 -23.45 -23.74
CA GLN A 92 -14.13 -23.39 -22.86
C GLN A 92 -13.55 -21.95 -22.73
N GLU A 93 -13.86 -21.04 -23.67
CA GLU A 93 -13.62 -19.59 -23.54
C GLU A 93 -14.39 -18.93 -22.37
N THR A 94 -15.35 -19.64 -21.77
CA THR A 94 -16.12 -19.22 -20.58
C THR A 94 -15.74 -20.00 -19.32
N LEU A 95 -14.70 -20.87 -19.38
CA LEU A 95 -14.19 -21.64 -18.24
C LEU A 95 -13.07 -20.95 -17.46
N ASP A 96 -12.66 -19.73 -17.84
CA ASP A 96 -11.70 -18.92 -17.09
C ASP A 96 -12.31 -18.26 -15.83
N THR A 97 -13.61 -18.47 -15.55
CA THR A 97 -14.18 -18.23 -14.21
C THR A 97 -13.73 -19.34 -13.26
N PRO A 98 -13.13 -19.04 -12.09
CA PRO A 98 -12.34 -19.98 -11.30
C PRO A 98 -13.15 -21.03 -10.50
N ASP A 99 -14.43 -21.24 -10.82
CA ASP A 99 -15.29 -22.22 -10.16
C ASP A 99 -15.68 -23.33 -11.16
N PRO A 100 -14.99 -24.49 -11.16
CA PRO A 100 -15.29 -25.59 -12.07
C PRO A 100 -16.59 -26.34 -11.71
N SER A 101 -17.31 -25.96 -10.64
CA SER A 101 -18.54 -26.65 -10.21
C SER A 101 -19.78 -26.26 -11.02
N VAL A 102 -19.80 -25.09 -11.68
CA VAL A 102 -20.94 -24.65 -12.50
C VAL A 102 -20.49 -24.05 -13.84
N GLN A 103 -20.66 -24.82 -14.92
CA GLN A 103 -20.51 -24.32 -16.30
C GLN A 103 -21.74 -23.47 -16.69
N THR A 104 -21.84 -22.25 -16.14
CA THR A 104 -22.95 -21.33 -16.43
C THR A 104 -22.99 -20.92 -17.91
N GLY A 105 -24.16 -21.02 -18.55
CA GLY A 105 -24.35 -20.53 -19.91
C GLY A 105 -24.37 -19.00 -19.98
N LEU A 106 -24.27 -18.44 -21.19
CA LEU A 106 -24.39 -16.99 -21.39
C LEU A 106 -25.72 -16.44 -20.83
N LEU A 107 -26.81 -17.20 -20.99
CA LEU A 107 -28.11 -16.86 -20.43
C LEU A 107 -28.09 -16.79 -18.89
N ASP A 108 -27.33 -17.67 -18.22
CA ASP A 108 -27.21 -17.71 -16.76
C ASP A 108 -26.37 -16.56 -16.22
N THR A 109 -25.29 -16.20 -16.91
CA THR A 109 -24.51 -14.98 -16.63
C THR A 109 -25.39 -13.72 -16.75
N LEU A 110 -26.23 -13.64 -17.79
CA LEU A 110 -27.18 -12.54 -17.97
C LEU A 110 -28.29 -12.52 -16.91
N ARG A 111 -28.85 -13.69 -16.55
CA ARG A 111 -29.79 -13.86 -15.43
C ARG A 111 -29.19 -13.33 -14.12
N LEU A 112 -27.98 -13.78 -13.78
CA LEU A 112 -27.29 -13.38 -12.55
C LEU A 112 -27.02 -11.87 -12.54
N ARG A 113 -26.47 -11.31 -13.63
CA ARG A 113 -26.21 -9.88 -13.76
C ARG A 113 -27.49 -9.03 -13.68
N LEU A 114 -28.61 -9.51 -14.20
CA LEU A 114 -29.90 -8.83 -14.11
C LEU A 114 -30.46 -8.84 -12.67
N LEU A 115 -30.35 -9.96 -11.94
CA LEU A 115 -30.71 -9.98 -10.51
C LEU A 115 -29.78 -9.09 -9.66
N GLN A 116 -28.47 -9.14 -9.90
CA GLN A 116 -27.49 -8.29 -9.22
C GLN A 116 -27.74 -6.80 -9.43
N LEU A 117 -28.28 -6.40 -10.60
CA LEU A 117 -28.69 -5.03 -10.90
C LEU A 117 -30.00 -4.61 -10.18
N LEU A 118 -30.85 -5.57 -9.81
CA LEU A 118 -32.10 -5.37 -9.09
C LEU A 118 -31.99 -5.58 -7.57
N ALA A 119 -30.87 -6.11 -7.10
CA ALA A 119 -30.59 -6.39 -5.69
C ALA A 119 -30.42 -5.11 -4.87
N SER A 120 -30.70 -5.19 -3.56
CA SER A 120 -30.17 -4.23 -2.59
C SER A 120 -28.73 -4.56 -2.18
N ASP A 121 -28.38 -5.85 -2.18
CA ASP A 121 -27.03 -6.38 -2.03
C ASP A 121 -26.70 -7.31 -3.22
N PRO A 122 -25.89 -6.86 -4.20
CA PRO A 122 -25.49 -7.69 -5.34
C PRO A 122 -24.55 -8.85 -5.00
N SER A 123 -23.92 -8.85 -3.83
CA SER A 123 -22.92 -9.86 -3.44
C SER A 123 -23.55 -11.12 -2.85
N ALA A 124 -24.65 -10.97 -2.11
CA ALA A 124 -25.39 -12.06 -1.49
C ALA A 124 -26.27 -12.87 -2.48
N ILE A 125 -26.52 -12.36 -3.70
CA ILE A 125 -27.40 -13.03 -4.67
C ILE A 125 -26.62 -13.92 -5.64
N SER A 126 -26.98 -15.20 -5.63
CA SER A 126 -26.57 -16.24 -6.59
C SER A 126 -27.78 -16.79 -7.35
N LEU A 127 -27.54 -17.53 -8.45
CA LEU A 127 -28.60 -18.11 -9.29
C LEU A 127 -29.53 -19.09 -8.54
N ALA A 128 -29.03 -19.76 -7.50
CA ALA A 128 -29.86 -20.63 -6.64
C ALA A 128 -31.02 -19.88 -5.95
N HIS A 129 -30.92 -18.55 -5.82
CA HIS A 129 -31.95 -17.70 -5.22
C HIS A 129 -32.92 -17.11 -6.25
N TRP A 130 -32.83 -17.48 -7.55
CA TRP A 130 -33.55 -16.84 -8.65
C TRP A 130 -35.07 -16.74 -8.42
N ASP A 131 -35.75 -17.86 -8.14
CA ASP A 131 -37.22 -17.90 -8.00
C ASP A 131 -37.75 -17.16 -6.75
N THR A 132 -36.86 -16.86 -5.79
CA THR A 132 -37.17 -16.08 -4.59
C THR A 132 -36.94 -14.59 -4.85
N ALA A 133 -35.81 -14.23 -5.45
CA ALA A 133 -35.44 -12.85 -5.74
C ALA A 133 -36.32 -12.24 -6.86
N ALA A 134 -36.46 -12.94 -8.00
CA ALA A 134 -37.21 -12.45 -9.16
C ALA A 134 -38.69 -12.22 -8.85
N ARG A 135 -39.30 -13.08 -8.01
CA ARG A 135 -40.73 -13.04 -7.64
C ARG A 135 -41.18 -11.71 -7.03
N SER A 136 -40.27 -10.94 -6.43
CA SER A 136 -40.56 -9.59 -5.92
C SER A 136 -40.83 -8.54 -7.01
N TYR A 137 -40.50 -8.85 -8.27
CA TYR A 137 -40.56 -7.95 -9.43
C TYR A 137 -41.42 -8.49 -10.59
N LEU A 138 -41.93 -9.71 -10.45
CA LEU A 138 -42.78 -10.36 -11.46
C LEU A 138 -44.27 -10.14 -11.15
N PRO A 139 -45.12 -9.85 -12.16
CA PRO A 139 -46.57 -9.91 -11.98
C PRO A 139 -47.01 -11.31 -11.54
N SER A 140 -48.14 -11.41 -10.83
CA SER A 140 -48.67 -12.69 -10.34
C SER A 140 -48.96 -13.71 -11.46
N THR A 141 -49.18 -13.25 -12.69
CA THR A 141 -49.35 -14.06 -13.90
C THR A 141 -48.06 -14.75 -14.39
N CYS A 142 -46.89 -14.29 -13.93
CA CYS A 142 -45.57 -14.74 -14.37
C CYS A 142 -44.75 -15.38 -13.25
N ALA A 143 -45.36 -15.68 -12.10
CA ALA A 143 -44.69 -16.17 -10.89
C ALA A 143 -44.38 -17.69 -10.90
N LEU A 144 -44.05 -18.25 -12.07
CA LEU A 144 -43.66 -19.66 -12.23
C LEU A 144 -42.18 -19.88 -11.85
N PRO A 145 -41.79 -21.06 -11.32
CA PRO A 145 -40.38 -21.44 -11.18
C PRO A 145 -39.68 -21.51 -12.53
N TRP A 146 -38.49 -20.95 -12.64
CA TRP A 146 -37.77 -20.79 -13.93
C TRP A 146 -37.59 -22.10 -14.70
N GLU A 147 -37.14 -23.15 -14.02
CA GLU A 147 -36.88 -24.49 -14.62
C GLU A 147 -38.17 -25.19 -15.09
N SER A 148 -39.35 -24.67 -14.72
CA SER A 148 -40.66 -25.17 -15.15
C SER A 148 -41.36 -24.30 -16.20
N ALA A 149 -40.82 -23.10 -16.47
CA ALA A 149 -41.37 -22.15 -17.42
C ALA A 149 -40.95 -22.51 -18.86
N THR A 150 -41.85 -22.35 -19.83
CA THR A 150 -41.50 -22.50 -21.25
C THR A 150 -40.55 -21.37 -21.68
N PRO A 151 -39.79 -21.51 -22.79
CA PRO A 151 -38.90 -20.45 -23.25
C PRO A 151 -39.61 -19.10 -23.42
N CYS A 152 -40.84 -19.08 -23.94
CA CYS A 152 -41.61 -17.84 -24.03
C CYS A 152 -41.85 -17.23 -22.63
N GLN A 153 -42.32 -18.01 -21.67
CA GLN A 153 -42.56 -17.56 -20.29
C GLN A 153 -41.27 -17.10 -19.59
N GLN A 154 -40.13 -17.75 -19.85
CA GLN A 154 -38.82 -17.32 -19.37
C GLN A 154 -38.43 -15.93 -19.91
N TYR A 155 -38.71 -15.64 -21.18
CA TYR A 155 -38.50 -14.31 -21.75
C TYR A 155 -39.55 -13.28 -21.30
N ASP A 156 -40.78 -13.68 -21.01
CA ASP A 156 -41.76 -12.83 -20.34
C ASP A 156 -41.26 -12.40 -18.94
N MET A 157 -40.73 -13.35 -18.16
CA MET A 157 -40.10 -13.08 -16.85
C MET A 157 -38.90 -12.14 -16.97
N LEU A 158 -38.00 -12.39 -17.94
CA LEU A 158 -36.87 -11.49 -18.21
C LEU A 158 -37.32 -10.09 -18.61
N TYR A 159 -38.41 -9.95 -19.38
CA TYR A 159 -38.92 -8.65 -19.81
C TYR A 159 -39.35 -7.78 -18.62
N TYR A 160 -40.10 -8.31 -17.65
CA TYR A 160 -40.49 -7.55 -16.47
C TYR A 160 -39.28 -7.14 -15.60
N LEU A 161 -38.28 -8.02 -15.46
CA LEU A 161 -37.03 -7.72 -14.76
C LEU A 161 -36.20 -6.64 -15.49
N VAL A 162 -36.09 -6.73 -16.81
CA VAL A 162 -35.44 -5.72 -17.68
C VAL A 162 -36.15 -4.37 -17.57
N HIS A 163 -37.49 -4.35 -17.60
CA HIS A 163 -38.29 -3.14 -17.49
C HIS A 163 -38.12 -2.47 -16.11
N GLU A 164 -38.12 -3.24 -15.02
CA GLU A 164 -37.83 -2.72 -13.67
C GLU A 164 -36.39 -2.21 -13.54
N ALA A 165 -35.42 -2.87 -14.19
CA ALA A 165 -34.02 -2.44 -14.20
C ALA A 165 -33.84 -1.09 -14.93
N ASP A 166 -34.44 -0.93 -16.11
CA ASP A 166 -34.45 0.34 -16.84
C ASP A 166 -35.21 1.43 -16.07
N ARG A 167 -36.31 1.10 -15.38
CA ARG A 167 -37.06 2.06 -14.53
C ARG A 167 -36.22 2.61 -13.37
N ARG A 168 -35.30 1.82 -12.82
CA ARG A 168 -34.36 2.25 -11.77
C ARG A 168 -33.16 3.03 -12.31
N ARG A 169 -32.91 2.99 -13.62
CA ARG A 169 -31.67 3.47 -14.26
C ARG A 169 -31.69 5.00 -14.46
N ARG A 170 -31.03 5.73 -13.56
CA ARG A 170 -30.90 7.20 -13.60
C ARG A 170 -30.26 7.77 -14.87
N SER A 171 -29.52 6.96 -15.63
CA SER A 171 -28.87 7.33 -16.90
C SER A 171 -29.76 7.10 -18.14
N GLY A 172 -31.09 7.06 -17.94
CA GLY A 172 -32.09 6.84 -18.99
C GLY A 172 -32.29 5.35 -19.34
N PRO A 173 -33.37 5.01 -20.05
CA PRO A 173 -33.63 3.65 -20.49
C PRO A 173 -32.63 3.21 -21.56
N LEU A 174 -32.12 1.98 -21.45
CA LEU A 174 -31.40 1.32 -22.53
C LEU A 174 -32.37 0.93 -23.66
N LEU A 175 -33.64 0.64 -23.34
CA LEU A 175 -34.69 0.17 -24.28
C LEU A 175 -35.27 1.29 -25.19
N ASN A 176 -34.50 2.33 -25.48
CA ASN A 176 -34.89 3.41 -26.40
C ASN A 176 -34.73 2.97 -27.88
N LEU A 177 -35.64 2.14 -28.38
CA LEU A 177 -35.64 1.66 -29.76
C LEU A 177 -35.92 2.78 -30.78
N GLU A 178 -35.48 2.59 -32.02
CA GLU A 178 -35.83 3.51 -33.10
C GLU A 178 -37.31 3.33 -33.45
N GLN A 179 -38.05 4.44 -33.51
CA GLN A 179 -39.50 4.42 -33.63
C GLN A 179 -40.04 5.37 -34.68
N LEU A 180 -41.06 4.92 -35.41
CA LEU A 180 -41.88 5.72 -36.31
C LEU A 180 -43.32 5.72 -35.81
N THR A 181 -43.82 6.91 -35.43
CA THR A 181 -45.25 7.10 -35.15
C THR A 181 -45.98 7.39 -36.46
N THR A 182 -47.07 6.66 -36.73
CA THR A 182 -47.94 6.87 -37.89
C THR A 182 -49.13 7.77 -37.50
N ASN A 183 -49.82 8.32 -38.51
CA ASN A 183 -50.96 9.21 -38.29
C ASN A 183 -52.13 8.52 -37.57
N ASP A 184 -52.20 7.19 -37.65
CA ASP A 184 -53.27 6.35 -37.09
C ASP A 184 -53.09 6.07 -35.58
N GLY A 185 -52.09 6.69 -34.94
CA GLY A 185 -51.73 6.49 -33.53
C GLY A 185 -50.79 5.30 -33.28
N THR A 186 -50.66 4.40 -34.25
CA THR A 186 -49.77 3.24 -34.20
C THR A 186 -48.29 3.64 -34.23
N ARG A 187 -47.45 2.93 -33.47
CA ARG A 187 -45.99 3.11 -33.45
C ARG A 187 -45.30 1.84 -33.93
N LEU A 188 -44.46 1.98 -34.96
CA LEU A 188 -43.51 0.96 -35.35
C LEU A 188 -42.22 1.11 -34.54
N LEU A 189 -41.76 0.05 -33.91
CA LEU A 189 -40.49 -0.02 -33.16
C LEU A 189 -39.54 -0.98 -33.88
N ILE A 190 -38.28 -0.59 -34.05
CA ILE A 190 -37.26 -1.41 -34.73
C ILE A 190 -36.09 -1.69 -33.79
N ALA A 191 -35.67 -2.96 -33.76
CA ALA A 191 -34.41 -3.39 -33.16
C ALA A 191 -33.49 -4.00 -34.26
N PRO A 192 -32.65 -3.19 -34.94
CA PRO A 192 -31.85 -3.66 -36.07
C PRO A 192 -30.85 -4.76 -35.73
N SER A 193 -30.46 -4.91 -34.47
CA SER A 193 -29.61 -6.00 -33.97
C SER A 193 -30.35 -7.29 -33.60
N VAL A 194 -31.68 -7.35 -33.81
CA VAL A 194 -32.53 -8.53 -33.54
C VAL A 194 -33.32 -8.95 -34.79
N GLY A 195 -33.45 -8.04 -35.77
CA GLY A 195 -34.32 -8.19 -36.93
C GLY A 195 -35.80 -7.91 -36.67
N ALA A 196 -36.13 -7.52 -35.44
CA ALA A 196 -37.50 -7.34 -35.01
C ALA A 196 -38.09 -6.02 -35.51
N LEU A 197 -39.23 -6.13 -36.20
CA LEU A 197 -40.17 -5.03 -36.41
C LEU A 197 -41.41 -5.30 -35.55
N LEU A 198 -41.65 -4.44 -34.57
CA LEU A 198 -42.81 -4.51 -33.68
C LEU A 198 -43.78 -3.38 -34.01
N GLU A 199 -45.08 -3.68 -33.95
CA GLU A 199 -46.16 -2.71 -34.06
C GLU A 199 -46.85 -2.58 -32.71
N ASN A 200 -46.75 -1.41 -32.09
CA ASN A 200 -47.48 -1.07 -30.88
C ASN A 200 -48.67 -0.17 -31.25
N ARG A 201 -49.87 -0.71 -31.08
CA ARG A 201 -51.13 -0.02 -31.30
C ARG A 201 -51.77 0.31 -29.96
N LEU A 202 -52.08 1.59 -29.74
CA LEU A 202 -52.96 2.01 -28.66
C LEU A 202 -54.39 1.62 -29.04
N GLU A 203 -54.99 0.68 -28.32
CA GLU A 203 -56.40 0.34 -28.47
C GLU A 203 -57.19 1.08 -27.39
N PRO A 204 -58.00 2.09 -27.75
CA PRO A 204 -58.80 2.82 -26.78
C PRO A 204 -59.93 1.93 -26.28
N SER A 205 -60.01 1.71 -24.97
CA SER A 205 -61.17 1.05 -24.36
C SER A 205 -62.44 1.83 -24.72
N SER A 206 -63.42 1.14 -25.31
CA SER A 206 -64.62 1.71 -25.94
C SER A 206 -65.43 2.63 -25.04
N ASP A 207 -65.35 2.38 -23.74
CA ASP A 207 -66.18 3.01 -22.72
C ASP A 207 -65.44 4.19 -22.04
N SER A 208 -64.13 4.35 -22.33
CA SER A 208 -63.26 5.36 -21.73
C SER A 208 -63.22 6.65 -22.57
N THR A 209 -64.02 7.66 -22.20
CA THR A 209 -63.93 9.01 -22.78
C THR A 209 -63.45 10.01 -21.74
N LEU A 210 -62.26 10.58 -21.95
CA LEU A 210 -61.71 11.57 -21.04
C LEU A 210 -62.32 12.96 -21.32
N SER A 211 -63.26 13.36 -20.47
CA SER A 211 -63.93 14.67 -20.53
C SER A 211 -63.06 15.86 -20.06
N VAL A 212 -61.85 15.60 -19.54
CA VAL A 212 -60.99 16.58 -18.89
C VAL A 212 -59.61 16.63 -19.56
N PRO A 213 -59.09 17.81 -19.97
CA PRO A 213 -57.75 17.90 -20.56
C PRO A 213 -56.66 17.33 -19.65
N ILE A 214 -55.81 16.41 -20.18
CA ILE A 214 -54.71 15.74 -19.45
C ILE A 214 -53.77 16.75 -18.74
N ARG A 215 -53.64 17.97 -19.29
CA ARG A 215 -52.87 19.08 -18.69
C ARG A 215 -53.39 19.56 -17.33
N LEU A 216 -54.58 19.12 -16.90
CA LEU A 216 -55.15 19.46 -15.59
C LEU A 216 -54.77 18.46 -14.48
N ARG A 217 -53.98 17.42 -14.79
CA ARG A 217 -53.39 16.53 -13.77
C ARG A 217 -52.55 17.38 -12.79
N ASN A 218 -52.96 17.41 -11.52
CA ASN A 218 -52.37 18.21 -10.44
C ASN A 218 -52.43 19.74 -10.66
N CYS A 219 -53.46 20.26 -11.34
CA CYS A 219 -53.56 21.70 -11.61
C CYS A 219 -53.86 22.53 -10.34
N THR A 220 -53.20 23.67 -10.18
CA THR A 220 -53.62 24.74 -9.26
C THR A 220 -53.92 26.01 -10.05
N ILE A 221 -55.02 26.68 -9.73
CA ILE A 221 -55.45 27.94 -10.35
C ILE A 221 -55.59 28.98 -9.24
N ALA A 222 -55.02 30.16 -9.44
CA ALA A 222 -55.30 31.30 -8.56
C ALA A 222 -56.75 31.76 -8.75
N ALA A 223 -57.54 31.72 -7.68
CA ALA A 223 -58.87 32.31 -7.68
C ALA A 223 -58.77 33.85 -7.74
N PRO A 224 -59.87 34.59 -8.02
CA PRO A 224 -59.92 36.04 -7.81
C PRO A 224 -59.89 36.38 -6.31
N GLY A 225 -58.72 36.23 -5.70
CA GLY A 225 -58.46 36.35 -4.26
C GLY A 225 -57.00 35.93 -3.93
N PRO A 226 -56.64 35.76 -2.66
CA PRO A 226 -55.34 35.22 -2.26
C PRO A 226 -55.26 33.69 -2.39
N ASP A 227 -56.40 33.01 -2.61
CA ASP A 227 -56.52 31.57 -2.48
C ASP A 227 -56.17 30.81 -3.77
N LEU A 228 -55.43 29.70 -3.62
CA LEU A 228 -55.10 28.77 -4.69
C LEU A 228 -56.11 27.61 -4.70
N LEU A 229 -56.92 27.52 -5.75
CA LEU A 229 -57.84 26.41 -5.97
C LEU A 229 -57.08 25.23 -6.60
N HIS A 230 -56.96 24.12 -5.88
CA HIS A 230 -56.45 22.87 -6.46
C HIS A 230 -57.58 22.14 -7.17
N LEU A 231 -57.38 21.86 -8.47
CA LEU A 231 -58.29 21.08 -9.29
C LEU A 231 -57.69 19.69 -9.49
N ASP A 232 -57.96 18.79 -8.54
CA ASP A 232 -57.50 17.41 -8.61
C ASP A 232 -58.35 16.58 -9.59
N TYR A 233 -57.95 16.60 -10.85
CA TYR A 233 -58.43 15.69 -11.88
C TYR A 233 -57.53 14.46 -12.07
N ALA A 234 -56.52 14.24 -11.21
CA ALA A 234 -55.60 13.12 -11.36
C ALA A 234 -56.32 11.75 -11.31
N PRO A 235 -57.30 11.49 -10.43
CA PRO A 235 -58.02 10.20 -10.44
C PRO A 235 -58.74 9.90 -11.76
N ALA A 236 -59.33 10.90 -12.41
CA ALA A 236 -60.04 10.73 -13.68
C ALA A 236 -59.07 10.53 -14.86
N ILE A 237 -57.97 11.29 -14.88
CA ILE A 237 -56.92 11.17 -15.90
C ILE A 237 -56.17 9.83 -15.75
N ASP A 238 -55.89 9.40 -14.53
CA ASP A 238 -55.17 8.16 -14.25
C ASP A 238 -56.05 6.94 -14.49
N SER A 239 -57.35 7.01 -14.17
CA SER A 239 -58.33 5.97 -14.55
C SER A 239 -58.46 5.83 -16.07
N TYR A 240 -58.49 6.94 -16.82
CA TYR A 240 -58.48 6.90 -18.27
C TYR A 240 -57.19 6.29 -18.83
N LEU A 241 -56.02 6.72 -18.33
CA LEU A 241 -54.72 6.21 -18.77
C LEU A 241 -54.54 4.73 -18.44
N ALA A 242 -55.06 4.25 -17.30
CA ALA A 242 -55.07 2.83 -16.93
C ALA A 242 -56.04 2.00 -17.80
N ALA A 243 -57.05 2.62 -18.42
CA ALA A 243 -57.97 1.97 -19.35
C ALA A 243 -57.45 1.91 -20.80
N GLN A 244 -56.31 2.52 -21.12
CA GLN A 244 -55.68 2.43 -22.45
C GLN A 244 -54.74 1.21 -22.51
N THR A 245 -55.08 0.20 -23.31
CA THR A 245 -54.24 -0.98 -23.51
C THR A 245 -53.40 -0.86 -24.79
N THR A 246 -52.09 -1.08 -24.68
CA THR A 246 -51.20 -1.20 -25.84
C THR A 246 -51.14 -2.64 -26.33
N HIS A 247 -51.64 -2.90 -27.53
CA HIS A 247 -51.45 -4.17 -28.22
C HIS A 247 -50.11 -4.15 -28.98
N THR A 248 -49.20 -5.09 -28.70
CA THR A 248 -47.92 -5.21 -29.41
C THR A 248 -47.88 -6.47 -30.26
N SER A 249 -47.80 -6.30 -31.59
CA SER A 249 -47.67 -7.37 -32.59
C SER A 249 -46.25 -7.43 -33.16
N VAL A 250 -45.75 -8.63 -33.47
CA VAL A 250 -44.52 -8.82 -34.27
C VAL A 250 -44.91 -8.83 -35.75
N LEU A 251 -44.36 -7.92 -36.55
CA LEU A 251 -44.59 -7.83 -37.99
C LEU A 251 -43.50 -8.53 -38.81
N ALA A 252 -42.26 -8.51 -38.31
CA ALA A 252 -41.14 -9.25 -38.84
C ALA A 252 -40.23 -9.69 -37.70
N SER A 253 -39.64 -10.88 -37.84
CA SER A 253 -38.78 -11.50 -36.84
C SER A 253 -37.44 -11.96 -37.39
N ASP A 254 -37.25 -11.96 -38.71
CA ASP A 254 -36.02 -12.37 -39.38
C ASP A 254 -35.76 -11.52 -40.64
N TRP A 255 -34.63 -11.76 -41.30
CA TRP A 255 -34.21 -11.00 -42.48
C TRP A 255 -35.22 -11.06 -43.63
N ASP A 256 -35.72 -12.26 -43.94
CA ASP A 256 -36.59 -12.45 -45.09
C ASP A 256 -37.97 -11.78 -44.86
N SER A 257 -38.55 -11.93 -43.66
CA SER A 257 -39.79 -11.23 -43.27
C SER A 257 -39.61 -9.71 -43.15
N PHE A 258 -38.47 -9.22 -42.67
CA PHE A 258 -38.20 -7.78 -42.60
C PHE A 258 -38.07 -7.16 -44.00
N VAL A 259 -37.38 -7.86 -44.92
CA VAL A 259 -37.24 -7.47 -46.32
C VAL A 259 -38.59 -7.53 -47.05
N GLU A 260 -39.41 -8.55 -46.81
CA GLU A 260 -40.77 -8.65 -47.38
C GLU A 260 -41.70 -7.54 -46.85
N TYR A 261 -41.74 -7.29 -45.55
CA TYR A 261 -42.54 -6.21 -44.98
C TYR A 261 -42.10 -4.83 -45.52
N THR A 262 -40.79 -4.61 -45.66
CA THR A 262 -40.23 -3.41 -46.28
C THR A 262 -40.63 -3.29 -47.75
N HIS A 263 -40.61 -4.38 -48.52
CA HIS A 263 -41.09 -4.40 -49.91
C HIS A 263 -42.56 -3.99 -50.01
N ASN A 264 -43.41 -4.56 -49.15
CA ASN A 264 -44.85 -4.37 -49.20
C ASN A 264 -45.27 -2.99 -48.66
N SER A 265 -44.45 -2.36 -47.82
CA SER A 265 -44.65 -1.01 -47.29
C SER A 265 -44.44 0.13 -48.31
N ARG A 266 -43.98 -0.14 -49.55
CA ARG A 266 -43.64 0.86 -50.58
C ARG A 266 -44.69 1.94 -50.86
N ASN A 267 -45.97 1.65 -50.65
CA ASN A 267 -47.07 2.60 -50.87
C ASN A 267 -47.07 3.74 -49.83
N ASP A 268 -46.61 3.47 -48.61
CA ASP A 268 -46.36 4.49 -47.59
C ASP A 268 -44.91 4.97 -47.69
N LYS A 269 -44.71 6.13 -48.29
CA LYS A 269 -43.38 6.72 -48.49
C LYS A 269 -42.61 6.96 -47.19
N GLN A 270 -43.29 7.20 -46.08
CA GLN A 270 -42.66 7.50 -44.80
C GLN A 270 -42.22 6.20 -44.09
N ARG A 271 -43.09 5.18 -44.05
CA ARG A 271 -42.73 3.84 -43.55
C ARG A 271 -41.63 3.23 -44.42
N PHE A 272 -41.75 3.30 -45.74
CA PHE A 272 -40.73 2.75 -46.66
C PHE A 272 -39.37 3.43 -46.48
N ALA A 273 -39.31 4.76 -46.45
CA ALA A 273 -38.06 5.48 -46.22
C ALA A 273 -37.41 5.07 -44.89
N PHE A 274 -38.17 5.08 -43.79
CA PHE A 274 -37.69 4.67 -42.48
C PHE A 274 -37.14 3.23 -42.49
N LEU A 275 -37.92 2.25 -42.97
CA LEU A 275 -37.52 0.85 -43.04
C LEU A 275 -36.26 0.65 -43.90
N THR A 276 -36.13 1.33 -45.04
CA THR A 276 -34.94 1.19 -45.90
C THR A 276 -33.65 1.67 -45.26
N THR A 277 -33.69 2.62 -44.32
CA THR A 277 -32.47 3.03 -43.57
C THR A 277 -31.94 1.96 -42.62
N GLN A 278 -32.78 0.97 -42.26
CA GLN A 278 -32.44 -0.08 -41.29
C GLN A 278 -31.94 -1.38 -41.94
N LEU A 279 -32.07 -1.51 -43.27
CA LEU A 279 -31.62 -2.68 -44.02
C LEU A 279 -30.11 -2.92 -43.89
N GLU A 280 -29.29 -1.87 -44.02
CA GLU A 280 -27.84 -2.00 -43.89
C GLU A 280 -27.37 -2.22 -42.44
N PRO A 281 -27.84 -1.48 -41.41
CA PRO A 281 -27.54 -1.79 -40.00
C PRO A 281 -27.86 -3.24 -39.62
N TYR A 282 -29.00 -3.78 -40.06
CA TYR A 282 -29.37 -5.17 -39.78
C TYR A 282 -28.50 -6.17 -40.56
N LEU A 283 -28.21 -5.92 -41.85
CA LEU A 283 -27.33 -6.81 -42.62
C LEU A 283 -25.88 -6.82 -42.08
N LEU A 284 -25.36 -5.67 -41.63
CA LEU A 284 -24.07 -5.57 -40.96
C LEU A 284 -24.02 -6.34 -39.64
N HIS A 285 -25.12 -6.35 -38.88
CA HIS A 285 -25.26 -7.19 -37.70
C HIS A 285 -25.25 -8.69 -38.06
N LEU A 286 -26.03 -9.12 -39.04
CA LEU A 286 -26.03 -10.52 -39.51
C LEU A 286 -24.65 -10.97 -40.03
N ILE A 287 -23.89 -10.07 -40.66
CA ILE A 287 -22.49 -10.31 -41.06
C ILE A 287 -21.59 -10.48 -39.84
N HIS A 288 -21.80 -9.71 -38.77
CA HIS A 288 -21.06 -9.84 -37.52
C HIS A 288 -21.33 -11.19 -36.84
N SER A 289 -22.60 -11.55 -36.61
CA SER A 289 -22.99 -12.81 -35.97
C SER A 289 -22.47 -14.03 -36.76
N CYS A 290 -22.59 -14.01 -38.09
CA CYS A 290 -21.97 -15.03 -38.97
C CYS A 290 -20.46 -15.16 -38.75
N ARG A 291 -19.72 -14.04 -38.69
CA ARG A 291 -18.25 -14.06 -38.50
C ARG A 291 -17.86 -14.59 -37.12
N LEU A 292 -18.62 -14.25 -36.08
CA LEU A 292 -18.41 -14.69 -34.71
C LEU A 292 -18.56 -16.21 -34.59
N LEU A 293 -19.66 -16.77 -35.13
CA LEU A 293 -19.91 -18.22 -35.19
C LEU A 293 -18.80 -18.95 -35.97
N LEU A 294 -18.43 -18.46 -37.15
CA LEU A 294 -17.35 -19.03 -37.98
C LEU A 294 -15.96 -18.90 -37.34
N SER A 295 -15.77 -17.98 -36.38
CA SER A 295 -14.54 -17.90 -35.59
C SER A 295 -14.51 -18.98 -34.50
N ARG A 296 -15.63 -19.17 -33.79
CA ARG A 296 -15.77 -20.22 -32.77
C ARG A 296 -15.75 -21.63 -33.34
N GLU A 297 -16.36 -21.86 -34.51
CA GLU A 297 -16.25 -23.14 -35.23
C GLU A 297 -14.78 -23.47 -35.56
N LYS A 298 -14.01 -22.47 -36.02
CA LYS A 298 -12.57 -22.64 -36.30
C LYS A 298 -11.77 -22.88 -35.03
N ALA A 299 -12.07 -22.19 -33.93
CA ALA A 299 -11.43 -22.43 -32.64
C ALA A 299 -11.67 -23.88 -32.18
N ALA A 300 -12.93 -24.31 -32.08
CA ALA A 300 -13.30 -25.68 -31.69
C ALA A 300 -12.70 -26.76 -32.62
N VAL A 301 -12.61 -26.51 -33.93
CA VAL A 301 -11.91 -27.40 -34.87
C VAL A 301 -10.40 -27.42 -34.63
N MET A 302 -9.77 -26.28 -34.35
CA MET A 302 -8.35 -26.20 -33.99
C MET A 302 -8.06 -26.91 -32.66
N ASP A 303 -8.89 -26.74 -31.64
CA ASP A 303 -8.75 -27.40 -30.34
C ASP A 303 -8.94 -28.92 -30.48
N ALA A 304 -9.95 -29.36 -31.24
CA ALA A 304 -10.14 -30.76 -31.59
C ALA A 304 -8.94 -31.34 -32.38
N LEU A 305 -8.27 -30.54 -33.22
CA LEU A 305 -7.03 -30.93 -33.92
C LEU A 305 -5.81 -30.97 -32.98
N LEU A 306 -5.71 -30.04 -32.02
CA LEU A 306 -4.66 -29.99 -30.99
C LEU A 306 -4.80 -31.11 -29.94
N ALA A 307 -6.01 -31.60 -29.71
CA ALA A 307 -6.31 -32.76 -28.88
C ALA A 307 -6.12 -34.09 -29.63
N ARG A 308 -6.56 -34.18 -30.90
CA ARG A 308 -6.45 -35.43 -31.70
C ARG A 308 -5.05 -35.70 -32.24
N ARG A 309 -4.25 -34.66 -32.50
CA ARG A 309 -2.82 -34.87 -32.79
C ARG A 309 -2.13 -35.30 -31.51
N LYS A 310 -1.53 -36.50 -31.52
CA LYS A 310 -0.48 -36.86 -30.56
C LYS A 310 0.61 -35.79 -30.65
N ARG A 311 0.60 -34.80 -29.74
CA ARG A 311 1.62 -33.74 -29.67
C ARG A 311 2.97 -34.45 -29.63
N SER A 312 3.88 -34.08 -30.52
CA SER A 312 5.15 -34.82 -30.64
C SER A 312 5.84 -34.82 -29.27
N SER A 313 6.23 -36.00 -28.77
CA SER A 313 6.71 -36.14 -27.38
C SER A 313 7.83 -35.14 -27.04
N ARG A 314 8.70 -34.82 -28.02
CA ARG A 314 9.75 -33.81 -27.92
C ARG A 314 9.26 -32.37 -27.71
N LEU A 315 8.07 -32.03 -28.20
CA LEU A 315 7.45 -30.70 -28.03
C LEU A 315 6.74 -30.62 -26.67
N ALA A 316 5.96 -31.65 -26.29
CA ALA A 316 5.39 -31.74 -24.93
C ALA A 316 6.49 -31.74 -23.84
N ALA A 317 7.60 -32.45 -24.06
CA ALA A 317 8.75 -32.41 -23.16
C ALA A 317 9.46 -31.04 -23.11
N ARG A 318 9.34 -30.21 -24.16
CA ARG A 318 9.83 -28.83 -24.17
C ARG A 318 8.86 -27.86 -23.49
N GLU A 319 7.56 -28.07 -23.63
CA GLU A 319 6.50 -27.34 -22.93
C GLU A 319 6.63 -27.60 -21.42
N ASN A 320 6.60 -28.87 -21.00
CA ASN A 320 6.81 -29.27 -19.60
C ASN A 320 8.17 -28.81 -19.07
N GLY A 321 9.24 -28.95 -19.86
CA GLY A 321 10.59 -28.45 -19.52
C GLY A 321 10.75 -26.93 -19.61
N ALA A 322 9.73 -26.17 -20.01
CA ALA A 322 9.66 -24.72 -19.88
C ALA A 322 8.82 -24.34 -18.66
N ALA A 323 7.65 -24.95 -18.48
CA ALA A 323 6.82 -24.81 -17.29
C ALA A 323 7.58 -25.13 -16.00
N LEU A 324 8.37 -26.21 -15.97
CA LEU A 324 9.21 -26.58 -14.83
C LEU A 324 10.26 -25.51 -14.48
N ARG A 325 10.84 -24.85 -15.50
CA ARG A 325 11.78 -23.73 -15.28
C ARG A 325 11.05 -22.49 -14.80
N GLN A 326 9.91 -22.14 -15.39
CA GLN A 326 9.09 -21.02 -14.93
C GLN A 326 8.59 -21.21 -13.49
N ALA A 327 8.17 -22.43 -13.12
CA ALA A 327 7.79 -22.77 -11.75
C ALA A 327 8.97 -22.60 -10.78
N ARG A 328 10.17 -23.01 -11.18
CA ARG A 328 11.40 -22.78 -10.41
C ARG A 328 11.76 -21.30 -10.30
N ASP A 329 11.82 -20.59 -11.41
CA ASP A 329 12.17 -19.16 -11.45
C ASP A 329 11.19 -18.35 -10.58
N ASN A 330 9.89 -18.71 -10.59
CA ASN A 330 8.86 -18.16 -9.70
C ASN A 330 9.08 -18.50 -8.22
N TRP A 331 9.43 -19.75 -7.91
CA TRP A 331 9.69 -20.24 -6.54
C TRP A 331 10.93 -19.60 -5.92
N ASP A 332 12.04 -19.60 -6.66
CA ASP A 332 13.31 -18.98 -6.26
C ASP A 332 13.08 -17.46 -6.05
N THR A 333 12.32 -16.80 -6.94
CA THR A 333 11.89 -15.39 -6.80
C THR A 333 10.98 -15.15 -5.58
N LEU A 334 10.08 -16.07 -5.26
CA LEU A 334 9.20 -15.98 -4.08
C LEU A 334 10.01 -16.06 -2.79
N GLN A 335 10.97 -16.99 -2.71
CA GLN A 335 11.87 -17.12 -1.57
C GLN A 335 12.75 -15.86 -1.40
N ASP A 336 13.35 -15.37 -2.48
CA ASP A 336 14.18 -14.15 -2.44
C ASP A 336 13.38 -12.93 -1.94
N ASN A 337 12.16 -12.72 -2.46
CA ASN A 337 11.27 -11.65 -2.01
C ASN A 337 10.85 -11.81 -0.53
N ARG A 338 10.52 -13.03 -0.07
CA ARG A 338 10.21 -13.31 1.34
C ARG A 338 11.40 -13.00 2.24
N THR A 339 12.61 -13.45 1.91
CA THR A 339 13.78 -13.15 2.76
C THR A 339 14.15 -11.67 2.70
N ALA A 340 14.03 -11.00 1.55
CA ALA A 340 14.26 -9.57 1.41
C ALA A 340 13.28 -8.74 2.25
N PHE A 341 11.99 -9.11 2.26
CA PHE A 341 10.97 -8.51 3.12
C PHE A 341 11.33 -8.66 4.61
N LEU A 342 11.58 -9.88 5.07
CA LEU A 342 11.92 -10.16 6.48
C LEU A 342 13.21 -9.46 6.92
N LYS A 343 14.28 -9.51 6.10
CA LYS A 343 15.54 -8.79 6.34
C LYS A 343 15.33 -7.28 6.40
N THR A 344 14.42 -6.73 5.58
CA THR A 344 14.09 -5.29 5.58
C THR A 344 13.28 -4.89 6.81
N ARG A 345 12.24 -5.67 7.18
CA ARG A 345 11.43 -5.44 8.39
C ARG A 345 12.30 -5.48 9.64
N HIS A 346 13.14 -6.50 9.80
CA HIS A 346 14.04 -6.63 10.94
C HIS A 346 15.07 -5.47 11.00
N ARG A 347 15.68 -5.08 9.87
CA ARG A 347 16.59 -3.91 9.81
C ARG A 347 15.90 -2.58 10.11
N ALA A 348 14.61 -2.44 9.83
CA ALA A 348 13.84 -1.26 10.21
C ALA A 348 13.50 -1.30 11.70
N LEU A 349 13.03 -2.45 12.21
CA LEU A 349 12.69 -2.66 13.61
C LEU A 349 13.88 -2.43 14.54
N ALA A 350 15.07 -2.96 14.22
CA ALA A 350 16.27 -2.75 15.03
C ALA A 350 16.65 -1.27 15.16
N ARG A 351 16.56 -0.48 14.07
CA ARG A 351 16.83 0.97 14.10
C ARG A 351 15.75 1.76 14.86
N HIS A 352 14.49 1.32 14.77
CA HIS A 352 13.42 1.90 15.57
C HIS A 352 13.60 1.57 17.06
N HIS A 353 13.95 0.32 17.40
CA HIS A 353 14.23 -0.14 18.75
C HIS A 353 15.38 0.61 19.41
N SER A 354 16.52 0.80 18.73
CA SER A 354 17.64 1.58 19.30
C SER A 354 17.28 3.05 19.55
N SER A 355 16.41 3.66 18.72
CA SER A 355 15.89 5.01 18.98
C SER A 355 14.87 5.04 20.12
N LEU A 356 14.00 4.04 20.21
CA LEU A 356 13.07 3.87 21.33
C LEU A 356 13.83 3.69 22.66
N GLN A 357 14.88 2.85 22.67
CA GLN A 357 15.77 2.70 23.82
C GLN A 357 16.44 4.01 24.23
N HIS A 358 16.89 4.82 23.26
CA HIS A 358 17.46 6.14 23.55
C HIS A 358 16.42 7.09 24.17
N VAL A 359 15.18 7.08 23.69
CA VAL A 359 14.08 7.91 24.24
C VAL A 359 13.67 7.45 25.64
N LEU A 360 13.50 6.14 25.85
CA LEU A 360 13.18 5.56 27.15
C LEU A 360 14.31 5.81 28.16
N SER A 361 15.55 5.50 27.80
CA SER A 361 16.74 5.77 28.64
C SER A 361 16.80 7.25 29.03
N ARG A 362 16.61 8.18 28.09
CA ARG A 362 16.53 9.62 28.39
C ARG A 362 15.42 9.93 29.41
N LYS A 363 14.20 9.44 29.21
CA LYS A 363 13.08 9.70 30.13
C LYS A 363 13.29 9.06 31.52
N LEU A 364 13.98 7.92 31.61
CA LEU A 364 14.41 7.32 32.87
C LEU A 364 15.51 8.15 33.56
N TRP A 365 16.45 8.72 32.81
CA TRP A 365 17.43 9.69 33.32
C TRP A 365 16.76 10.96 33.84
N ASP A 366 15.83 11.55 33.06
CA ASP A 366 15.04 12.73 33.44
C ASP A 366 14.07 12.46 34.64
N ALA A 367 13.86 11.19 35.02
CA ALA A 367 13.11 10.78 36.20
C ALA A 367 14.02 10.51 37.41
N PHE A 368 15.14 9.82 37.20
CA PHE A 368 16.18 9.58 38.20
C PHE A 368 16.80 10.88 38.72
N ASP A 369 17.19 11.78 37.81
CA ASP A 369 17.83 13.05 38.19
C ASP A 369 16.85 13.94 39.01
N LYS A 370 15.52 13.81 38.84
CA LYS A 370 14.50 14.48 39.69
C LYS A 370 14.40 13.90 41.10
N ASP A 371 14.36 12.58 41.25
CA ASP A 371 14.36 11.95 42.58
C ASP A 371 15.65 12.31 43.34
N VAL A 372 16.79 12.44 42.64
CA VAL A 372 18.04 12.95 43.22
C VAL A 372 17.91 14.42 43.64
N GLU A 373 17.34 15.30 42.81
CA GLU A 373 17.09 16.72 43.18
C GLU A 373 16.15 16.84 44.38
N GLU A 374 15.06 16.05 44.43
CA GLU A 374 14.16 16.02 45.59
C GLU A 374 14.88 15.50 46.84
N ARG A 375 15.65 14.42 46.73
CA ARG A 375 16.33 13.82 47.88
C ARG A 375 17.45 14.69 48.43
N VAL A 376 18.19 15.39 47.59
CA VAL A 376 19.13 16.44 48.01
C VAL A 376 18.36 17.57 48.72
N SER A 377 17.23 18.02 48.18
CA SER A 377 16.40 19.06 48.80
C SER A 377 15.86 18.65 50.18
N GLN A 378 15.51 17.37 50.37
CA GLN A 378 15.10 16.82 51.68
C GLN A 378 16.25 16.77 52.71
N ILE A 379 17.51 16.63 52.25
CA ILE A 379 18.71 16.60 53.12
C ILE A 379 19.19 18.02 53.45
N GLU A 380 19.07 18.97 52.51
CA GLU A 380 19.45 20.38 52.72
C GLU A 380 18.37 21.19 53.46
N ALA A 381 17.15 20.67 53.59
CA ALA A 381 16.08 21.29 54.38
C ALA A 381 16.48 21.38 55.87
N PRO A 382 16.46 22.57 56.50
CA PRO A 382 16.76 22.69 57.92
C PRO A 382 15.72 21.94 58.76
N PRO A 383 16.11 21.31 59.88
CA PRO A 383 15.22 20.51 60.71
C PRO A 383 14.08 21.38 61.23
N THR A 384 12.88 21.15 60.70
CA THR A 384 11.69 21.92 61.06
C THR A 384 11.16 21.42 62.39
N GLU A 385 11.13 22.30 63.40
CA GLU A 385 10.86 21.97 64.81
C GLU A 385 9.40 21.53 65.07
N SER A 386 9.02 20.30 64.71
CA SER A 386 7.68 19.78 65.01
C SER A 386 7.54 18.25 65.13
N SER A 387 8.40 17.58 65.90
CA SER A 387 8.05 16.30 66.52
C SER A 387 8.82 16.04 67.82
N HIS A 388 8.09 15.84 68.92
CA HIS A 388 8.65 15.34 70.17
C HIS A 388 9.00 13.86 70.02
N ILE A 389 10.29 13.52 70.05
CA ILE A 389 10.79 12.18 70.35
C ILE A 389 11.87 12.34 71.43
N GLU A 390 11.81 11.52 72.47
CA GLU A 390 12.64 11.69 73.67
C GLU A 390 14.10 11.28 73.44
N VAL A 391 15.00 11.89 74.22
CA VAL A 391 16.45 11.83 74.03
C VAL A 391 17.03 10.50 74.52
N SER A 392 17.82 9.85 73.67
CA SER A 392 18.81 8.84 74.08
C SER A 392 20.19 9.25 73.53
N PRO A 393 21.13 9.72 74.39
CA PRO A 393 22.41 10.22 73.93
C PRO A 393 23.49 9.12 73.94
N THR A 394 23.91 8.67 72.76
CA THR A 394 25.13 7.87 72.59
C THR A 394 26.12 8.67 71.75
N GLU A 395 27.24 9.07 72.37
CA GLU A 395 28.22 9.96 71.77
C GLU A 395 29.03 9.26 70.66
N VAL A 396 29.08 9.87 69.47
CA VAL A 396 30.18 9.65 68.50
C VAL A 396 30.68 11.01 68.02
N SER A 397 31.85 11.40 68.51
CA SER A 397 32.47 12.68 68.16
C SER A 397 33.07 12.65 66.75
N LEU A 398 32.58 13.51 65.86
CA LEU A 398 33.15 13.73 64.53
C LEU A 398 33.85 15.11 64.47
N THR A 399 35.02 15.19 65.10
CA THR A 399 35.93 16.34 64.90
C THR A 399 36.52 16.32 63.50
N GLY A 400 36.11 17.25 62.64
CA GLY A 400 36.60 17.33 61.26
C GLY A 400 38.06 17.78 61.16
N ALA A 401 38.96 16.87 60.77
CA ALA A 401 40.33 17.17 60.32
C ALA A 401 40.98 16.01 59.54
N SER A 402 40.51 15.73 58.31
CA SER A 402 41.31 14.95 57.35
C SER A 402 41.03 15.35 55.91
N LEU A 403 41.88 16.23 55.39
CA LEU A 403 41.93 16.62 53.99
C LEU A 403 43.43 16.70 53.65
N ILE A 404 43.84 16.02 52.59
CA ILE A 404 45.25 15.70 52.22
C ILE A 404 45.81 14.46 52.95
N GLU A 405 45.44 13.25 52.51
CA GLU A 405 46.39 12.13 52.25
C GLU A 405 45.69 10.93 51.55
N LEU A 406 45.45 11.05 50.24
CA LEU A 406 45.00 9.92 49.39
C LEU A 406 45.72 9.92 48.03
N SER A 407 46.99 9.55 48.05
CA SER A 407 47.73 9.09 46.87
C SER A 407 48.22 7.67 47.11
N ASN A 408 47.98 6.76 46.15
CA ASN A 408 48.21 5.31 46.22
C ASN A 408 47.14 4.50 46.96
N VAL A 409 45.92 4.49 46.41
CA VAL A 409 44.98 3.35 46.55
C VAL A 409 44.77 2.75 45.15
N ALA A 410 44.57 1.43 45.09
CA ALA A 410 44.19 0.68 43.88
C ALA A 410 42.90 1.26 43.25
N PRO A 411 42.53 0.91 41.99
CA PRO A 411 41.26 1.34 41.40
C PRO A 411 40.07 0.88 42.25
N VAL A 412 39.56 1.79 43.08
CA VAL A 412 38.32 1.63 43.82
C VAL A 412 37.21 1.64 42.79
N SER A 413 36.45 0.54 42.70
CA SER A 413 35.18 0.52 41.99
C SER A 413 34.29 1.61 42.62
N ILE A 414 34.05 2.68 41.86
CA ILE A 414 33.32 3.85 42.35
C ILE A 414 31.86 3.43 42.49
N LYS A 415 31.48 3.09 43.73
CA LYS A 415 30.09 2.83 44.07
C LYS A 415 29.23 4.07 43.75
N PRO A 416 27.94 3.88 43.40
CA PRO A 416 26.98 4.98 43.42
C PRO A 416 27.05 5.72 44.78
N SER A 417 26.74 7.01 44.77
CA SER A 417 26.54 7.78 46.02
C SER A 417 25.48 7.11 46.89
N ASP A 418 25.50 7.32 48.20
CA ASP A 418 24.42 6.83 49.08
C ASP A 418 23.05 7.39 48.62
N ILE A 419 23.01 8.61 48.07
CA ILE A 419 21.82 9.22 47.44
C ILE A 419 21.45 8.51 46.14
N ASP A 420 22.43 8.23 45.27
CA ASP A 420 22.20 7.47 44.02
C ASP A 420 21.60 6.09 44.33
N GLN A 421 22.11 5.42 45.38
CA GLN A 421 21.69 4.08 45.79
C GLN A 421 20.31 4.07 46.47
N ASP A 422 19.98 5.11 47.24
CA ASP A 422 18.66 5.32 47.83
C ASP A 422 17.59 5.57 46.74
N VAL A 423 17.89 6.40 45.73
CA VAL A 423 17.01 6.63 44.58
C VAL A 423 16.82 5.36 43.73
N LEU A 424 17.86 4.52 43.55
CA LEU A 424 17.75 3.23 42.85
C LEU A 424 16.87 2.18 43.57
N LEU A 425 16.52 2.41 44.84
CA LEU A 425 15.71 1.49 45.66
C LEU A 425 14.34 2.06 46.04
N HIS A 426 14.24 3.39 46.15
CA HIS A 426 13.11 4.11 46.76
C HIS A 426 12.66 5.36 45.97
N GLY A 427 13.29 5.67 44.82
CA GLY A 427 12.95 6.82 43.99
C GLY A 427 11.56 6.71 43.36
N THR A 428 10.67 7.67 43.66
CA THR A 428 9.25 7.56 43.29
C THR A 428 9.00 7.90 41.82
N CYS A 429 9.71 8.88 41.27
CA CYS A 429 9.67 9.20 39.84
C CYS A 429 10.34 8.08 39.02
N PHE A 430 11.45 7.55 39.50
CA PHE A 430 12.20 6.49 38.85
C PHE A 430 11.40 5.19 38.80
N HIS A 431 10.88 4.67 39.93
CA HIS A 431 10.18 3.39 39.94
C HIS A 431 8.79 3.39 39.28
N THR A 432 8.18 4.56 39.08
CA THR A 432 6.96 4.68 38.27
C THR A 432 7.26 4.31 36.81
N PRO A 433 6.50 3.40 36.17
CA PRO A 433 6.74 3.04 34.77
C PRO A 433 6.43 4.21 33.84
N LEU A 434 7.21 4.38 32.77
CA LEU A 434 7.00 5.48 31.80
C LEU A 434 5.71 5.31 31.00
N LEU A 435 5.15 4.09 30.97
CA LEU A 435 3.85 3.78 30.37
C LEU A 435 3.01 2.92 31.34
N GLU A 436 1.89 3.47 31.78
CA GLU A 436 0.87 2.71 32.50
C GLU A 436 0.16 1.74 31.56
N VAL A 437 0.63 0.48 31.56
CA VAL A 437 0.07 -0.61 30.73
C VAL A 437 -0.09 -1.84 31.62
N PRO A 438 -1.28 -2.50 31.65
CA PRO A 438 -1.46 -3.71 32.44
C PRO A 438 -0.50 -4.82 31.99
N PRO A 439 -0.01 -5.68 32.90
CA PRO A 439 0.89 -6.77 32.54
C PRO A 439 0.21 -7.69 31.52
N ARG A 440 0.94 -8.00 30.44
CA ARG A 440 0.41 -8.80 29.33
C ARG A 440 0.08 -10.22 29.82
N PRO A 441 -1.16 -10.73 29.65
CA PRO A 441 -1.44 -12.14 29.88
C PRO A 441 -0.57 -13.02 28.96
N PRO A 442 -0.08 -14.17 29.43
CA PRO A 442 0.68 -15.09 28.59
C PRO A 442 -0.16 -15.49 27.37
N LEU A 443 0.49 -15.62 26.21
CA LEU A 443 -0.11 -16.32 25.08
C LEU A 443 -0.36 -17.77 25.50
N SER A 444 -1.58 -18.25 25.34
CA SER A 444 -2.07 -19.51 25.90
C SER A 444 -1.15 -20.68 25.56
N SER A 445 -0.50 -21.25 26.57
CA SER A 445 0.61 -22.21 26.42
C SER A 445 0.21 -23.59 25.87
N ASP A 446 -1.08 -23.83 25.70
CA ASP A 446 -1.64 -25.15 25.42
C ASP A 446 -1.55 -25.53 23.92
N SER A 447 -1.14 -24.59 23.05
CA SER A 447 -0.70 -24.92 21.70
C SER A 447 0.69 -25.56 21.73
N SER A 448 0.74 -26.89 21.69
CA SER A 448 1.93 -27.71 21.95
C SER A 448 3.02 -27.69 20.86
N SER A 449 3.18 -26.60 20.11
CA SER A 449 4.30 -26.37 19.19
C SER A 449 4.72 -24.89 19.17
N PRO A 450 5.93 -24.53 19.64
CA PRO A 450 6.41 -23.15 19.63
C PRO A 450 6.85 -22.64 18.24
N GLU A 451 6.60 -23.40 17.17
CA GLU A 451 7.26 -23.25 15.86
C GLU A 451 6.47 -22.40 14.84
N SER A 452 5.20 -22.06 15.09
CA SER A 452 4.32 -21.40 14.12
C SER A 452 3.69 -20.08 14.58
N ALA A 453 4.41 -19.33 15.42
CA ALA A 453 4.05 -17.96 15.79
C ALA A 453 3.81 -17.10 14.53
N PRO A 454 2.69 -16.36 14.43
CA PRO A 454 2.29 -15.71 13.18
C PRO A 454 3.27 -14.60 12.78
N LEU A 455 3.93 -14.78 11.63
CA LEU A 455 4.99 -13.88 11.15
C LEU A 455 4.47 -12.61 10.46
N GLU A 456 3.16 -12.42 10.33
CA GLU A 456 2.53 -11.28 9.64
C GLU A 456 3.19 -10.93 8.30
N ILE A 457 3.26 -11.95 7.45
CA ILE A 457 3.75 -11.88 6.07
C ILE A 457 2.53 -11.70 5.15
N PRO A 458 2.58 -10.78 4.15
CA PRO A 458 1.57 -10.70 3.09
C PRO A 458 1.42 -12.04 2.37
N ALA A 459 0.18 -12.45 2.06
CA ALA A 459 -0.08 -13.77 1.50
C ALA A 459 0.62 -14.02 0.15
N GLU A 460 0.92 -12.96 -0.62
CA GLU A 460 1.74 -13.07 -1.83
C GLU A 460 3.14 -13.67 -1.54
N LEU A 461 3.73 -13.37 -0.38
CA LEU A 461 5.08 -13.77 0.04
C LEU A 461 5.10 -14.99 0.98
N ALA A 462 3.95 -15.47 1.44
CA ALA A 462 3.86 -16.58 2.40
C ALA A 462 4.13 -17.94 1.75
N LEU A 463 4.93 -18.78 2.41
CA LEU A 463 5.19 -20.17 2.05
C LEU A 463 4.19 -21.08 2.79
N THR A 464 2.93 -21.07 2.35
CA THR A 464 1.89 -21.94 2.92
C THR A 464 2.15 -23.42 2.57
N ALA A 465 1.52 -24.34 3.32
CA ALA A 465 1.60 -25.78 3.05
C ALA A 465 1.25 -26.12 1.58
N ASP A 466 0.16 -25.56 1.04
CA ASP A 466 -0.29 -25.79 -0.34
C ASP A 466 0.68 -25.23 -1.41
N ARG A 467 1.54 -24.28 -1.05
CA ARG A 467 2.59 -23.76 -1.92
C ARG A 467 3.83 -24.65 -1.88
N ILE A 468 4.20 -25.14 -0.70
CA ILE A 468 5.29 -26.12 -0.52
C ILE A 468 4.93 -27.46 -1.20
N ALA A 469 3.67 -27.91 -1.08
CA ALA A 469 3.18 -29.12 -1.75
C ALA A 469 3.27 -29.02 -3.28
N ARG A 470 2.75 -27.94 -3.88
CA ARG A 470 2.86 -27.71 -5.34
C ARG A 470 4.31 -27.53 -5.82
N ALA A 471 5.20 -26.99 -4.98
CA ALA A 471 6.63 -26.95 -5.29
C ALA A 471 7.23 -28.38 -5.30
N ALA A 472 6.90 -29.21 -4.30
CA ALA A 472 7.32 -30.60 -4.22
C ALA A 472 6.79 -31.47 -5.38
N GLU A 473 5.57 -31.24 -5.87
CA GLU A 473 5.03 -31.87 -7.10
C GLU A 473 5.88 -31.58 -8.35
N HIS A 474 6.57 -30.44 -8.37
CA HIS A 474 7.55 -30.07 -9.40
C HIS A 474 8.99 -30.49 -9.07
N GLY A 475 9.24 -31.22 -7.98
CA GLY A 475 10.58 -31.59 -7.51
C GLY A 475 11.39 -30.39 -6.99
N LEU A 476 10.72 -29.33 -6.55
CA LEU A 476 11.29 -28.13 -5.95
C LEU A 476 11.13 -28.20 -4.43
N GLU A 477 11.92 -29.05 -3.78
CA GLU A 477 12.02 -29.05 -2.31
C GLU A 477 12.72 -27.76 -1.82
N PRO A 478 12.29 -27.15 -0.70
CA PRO A 478 13.03 -26.04 -0.10
C PRO A 478 14.39 -26.50 0.43
N GLU A 479 15.45 -25.72 0.15
CA GLU A 479 16.82 -26.01 0.62
C GLU A 479 16.88 -26.14 2.15
N ASP A 480 16.11 -25.32 2.86
CA ASP A 480 15.86 -25.44 4.30
C ASP A 480 14.64 -26.34 4.56
N SER A 481 14.80 -27.66 4.43
CA SER A 481 13.73 -28.66 4.62
C SER A 481 13.21 -28.80 6.07
N GLN A 482 13.61 -27.88 6.96
CA GLN A 482 13.22 -27.77 8.37
C GLN A 482 12.35 -26.54 8.66
N LEU A 483 12.10 -25.66 7.67
CA LEU A 483 11.29 -24.46 7.85
C LEU A 483 9.78 -24.83 7.87
N PRO A 484 9.05 -24.60 8.98
CA PRO A 484 7.61 -24.88 9.02
C PRO A 484 6.83 -23.96 8.06
N PRO A 485 5.66 -24.40 7.57
CA PRO A 485 4.83 -23.60 6.66
C PRO A 485 4.35 -22.30 7.33
N ASP A 486 4.35 -21.20 6.57
CA ASP A 486 3.84 -19.90 7.05
C ASP A 486 2.33 -19.99 7.35
N THR A 487 1.95 -19.74 8.61
CA THR A 487 0.55 -19.66 9.02
C THR A 487 -0.08 -18.33 8.58
N LEU A 488 -1.26 -18.41 7.94
CA LEU A 488 -2.02 -17.21 7.54
C LEU A 488 -2.89 -16.64 8.67
N SER A 489 -3.02 -17.35 9.80
CA SER A 489 -3.70 -16.84 11.01
C SER A 489 -3.00 -15.59 11.56
N TRP A 490 -3.75 -14.75 12.27
CA TRP A 490 -3.24 -13.58 12.98
C TRP A 490 -3.70 -13.59 14.44
N THR A 491 -3.00 -12.89 15.34
CA THR A 491 -3.37 -12.80 16.76
C THR A 491 -3.93 -11.43 17.09
N PHE A 492 -5.08 -11.39 17.76
CA PHE A 492 -5.66 -10.19 18.36
C PHE A 492 -5.49 -10.23 19.89
N GLN A 493 -5.02 -9.12 20.49
CA GLN A 493 -4.95 -8.96 21.95
C GLN A 493 -4.77 -7.46 22.27
N CYS A 494 -5.69 -6.85 23.02
CA CYS A 494 -5.71 -5.40 23.27
C CYS A 494 -5.71 -5.05 24.76
N LEU A 495 -5.73 -3.75 25.10
CA LEU A 495 -5.78 -3.29 26.51
C LEU A 495 -7.20 -3.31 27.09
N CYS A 496 -8.22 -3.19 26.23
CA CYS A 496 -9.63 -3.34 26.60
C CYS A 496 -10.12 -4.81 26.60
N ASP A 497 -9.38 -5.68 25.90
CA ASP A 497 -9.71 -7.07 25.60
C ASP A 497 -8.39 -7.88 25.65
N PRO A 498 -7.91 -8.24 26.87
CA PRO A 498 -6.55 -8.70 27.09
C PRO A 498 -6.34 -10.20 26.86
N GLU A 499 -7.41 -10.95 26.60
CA GLU A 499 -7.34 -12.38 26.28
C GLU A 499 -6.87 -12.58 24.82
N PRO A 500 -5.84 -13.40 24.56
CA PRO A 500 -5.26 -13.51 23.22
C PRO A 500 -6.08 -14.45 22.32
N LEU A 501 -6.68 -13.91 21.27
CA LEU A 501 -7.44 -14.69 20.29
C LEU A 501 -6.63 -14.90 19.01
N GLN A 502 -6.51 -16.16 18.56
CA GLN A 502 -5.96 -16.50 17.25
C GLN A 502 -7.10 -16.60 16.21
N VAL A 503 -7.00 -15.77 15.18
CA VAL A 503 -7.98 -15.65 14.10
C VAL A 503 -7.44 -16.36 12.86
N SER A 504 -8.08 -17.48 12.50
CA SER A 504 -7.64 -18.36 11.38
C SER A 504 -8.53 -18.27 10.15
N GLY A 505 -9.67 -17.58 10.24
CA GLY A 505 -10.61 -17.35 9.13
C GLY A 505 -11.64 -16.26 9.44
N PRO A 506 -12.51 -15.88 8.47
CA PRO A 506 -13.45 -14.78 8.61
C PRO A 506 -14.46 -14.97 9.76
N ASP A 507 -14.92 -16.19 9.99
CA ASP A 507 -15.89 -16.51 11.05
C ASP A 507 -15.28 -16.39 12.45
N THR A 508 -13.95 -16.54 12.56
CA THR A 508 -13.20 -16.39 13.82
C THR A 508 -12.82 -14.94 14.14
N ILE A 509 -13.16 -13.95 13.30
CA ILE A 509 -12.89 -12.53 13.62
C ILE A 509 -13.86 -12.10 14.74
N PRO A 510 -13.36 -11.70 15.93
CA PRO A 510 -14.21 -11.31 17.04
C PRO A 510 -14.94 -10.00 16.73
N GLU A 511 -16.15 -9.82 17.25
CA GLU A 511 -16.92 -8.59 17.03
C GLU A 511 -16.17 -7.35 17.52
N THR A 512 -15.39 -7.48 18.59
CA THR A 512 -14.51 -6.40 19.10
C THR A 512 -13.53 -5.88 18.05
N ALA A 513 -13.04 -6.72 17.12
CA ALA A 513 -12.13 -6.32 16.05
C ALA A 513 -12.84 -5.91 14.73
N ARG A 514 -14.16 -6.12 14.61
CA ARG A 514 -14.95 -5.72 13.43
C ARG A 514 -15.27 -4.23 13.49
N HIS A 515 -15.18 -3.54 12.36
CA HIS A 515 -15.45 -2.11 12.19
C HIS A 515 -14.57 -1.14 13.02
N THR A 516 -13.72 -1.60 13.93
CA THR A 516 -12.71 -0.81 14.63
C THR A 516 -11.44 -0.57 13.79
N LEU A 517 -10.66 0.46 14.12
CA LEU A 517 -9.31 0.62 13.59
C LEU A 517 -8.33 -0.30 14.34
N LEU A 518 -7.61 -1.13 13.60
CA LEU A 518 -6.62 -2.09 14.11
C LEU A 518 -5.20 -1.71 13.69
N VAL A 519 -4.24 -1.84 14.60
CA VAL A 519 -2.81 -1.62 14.36
C VAL A 519 -2.00 -2.87 14.78
N CYS A 520 -0.97 -3.22 14.02
CA CYS A 520 -0.12 -4.38 14.27
C CYS A 520 1.17 -3.96 14.97
N CYS A 521 1.58 -4.66 16.03
CA CYS A 521 2.90 -4.50 16.61
C CYS A 521 3.97 -5.15 15.70
N ASP A 522 4.87 -4.36 15.14
CA ASP A 522 5.98 -4.86 14.32
C ASP A 522 7.04 -5.64 15.11
N ALA A 523 6.99 -5.61 16.45
CA ALA A 523 7.88 -6.36 17.34
C ALA A 523 7.34 -7.73 17.79
N CYS A 524 6.02 -7.87 17.98
CA CYS A 524 5.40 -9.12 18.46
C CYS A 524 4.26 -9.67 17.60
N HIS A 525 3.96 -9.02 16.47
CA HIS A 525 3.02 -9.45 15.42
C HIS A 525 1.56 -9.64 15.88
N VAL A 526 1.19 -8.94 16.95
CA VAL A 526 -0.16 -8.94 17.52
C VAL A 526 -0.90 -7.66 17.10
N TRP A 527 -2.17 -7.83 16.74
CA TRP A 527 -3.09 -6.75 16.40
C TRP A 527 -3.86 -6.25 17.61
N GLN A 528 -4.05 -4.94 17.66
CA GLN A 528 -4.69 -4.22 18.75
C GLN A 528 -5.59 -3.14 18.17
N HIS A 529 -6.57 -2.64 18.93
CA HIS A 529 -7.23 -1.38 18.58
C HIS A 529 -6.23 -0.23 18.54
N TRP A 530 -6.38 0.64 17.55
CA TRP A 530 -5.69 1.93 17.50
C TRP A 530 -6.18 2.86 18.63
N ASP A 531 -7.50 2.92 18.84
CA ASP A 531 -8.13 3.87 19.76
C ASP A 531 -7.93 3.53 21.25
N CYS A 532 -7.36 2.35 21.55
CA CYS A 532 -6.97 1.93 22.91
C CYS A 532 -5.49 2.15 23.22
N GLN A 533 -4.71 2.79 22.33
CA GLN A 533 -3.28 3.03 22.57
C GLN A 533 -3.06 4.25 23.48
N PRO A 534 -2.28 4.13 24.58
CA PRO A 534 -2.04 5.27 25.47
C PRO A 534 -1.35 6.45 24.76
N GLN A 535 -1.80 7.67 25.06
CA GLN A 535 -1.22 8.89 24.47
C GLN A 535 0.30 9.01 24.71
N ALA A 536 0.76 8.63 25.92
CA ALA A 536 2.19 8.61 26.25
C ALA A 536 3.01 7.61 25.40
N LEU A 537 2.42 6.47 25.01
CA LEU A 537 3.05 5.50 24.10
C LEU A 537 3.22 6.13 22.72
N LEU A 538 2.15 6.75 22.21
CA LEU A 538 2.14 7.41 20.91
C LEU A 538 3.18 8.54 20.83
N GLU A 539 3.36 9.31 21.90
CA GLU A 539 4.40 10.34 22.02
C GLU A 539 5.82 9.75 22.05
N CYS A 540 6.07 8.67 22.79
CA CYS A 540 7.36 7.96 22.75
C CYS A 540 7.69 7.43 21.34
N LEU A 541 6.70 6.92 20.61
CA LEU A 541 6.86 6.47 19.22
C LEU A 541 7.11 7.65 18.25
N MET A 542 6.59 8.84 18.50
CA MET A 542 6.95 10.06 17.74
C MET A 542 8.40 10.44 17.98
N GLU A 543 8.85 10.52 19.24
CA GLU A 543 10.21 10.94 19.57
C GLU A 543 11.23 9.97 18.94
N ALA A 544 11.00 8.64 19.06
CA ALA A 544 11.83 7.60 18.45
C ALA A 544 11.76 7.55 16.90
N SER A 545 10.66 8.03 16.31
CA SER A 545 10.59 8.27 14.86
C SER A 545 11.43 9.49 14.44
N SER A 546 11.48 10.53 15.28
CA SER A 546 12.15 11.79 14.98
C SER A 546 13.68 11.69 15.05
N THR A 547 14.23 10.93 16.01
CA THR A 547 15.68 10.69 16.15
C THR A 547 16.28 9.95 14.95
N ASN A 548 15.50 9.10 14.29
CA ASN A 548 15.89 8.38 13.07
C ASN A 548 15.81 9.25 11.79
N ALA A 549 15.11 10.39 11.83
CA ALA A 549 15.00 11.28 10.69
C ALA A 549 16.27 12.14 10.56
N ASN A 550 17.15 11.77 9.61
CA ASN A 550 18.36 12.53 9.29
C ASN A 550 18.08 14.04 9.25
N ALA A 551 18.86 14.82 10.01
CA ALA A 551 18.61 16.23 10.38
C ALA A 551 18.55 17.26 9.22
N ASN A 552 18.51 16.80 7.97
CA ASN A 552 18.33 17.61 6.76
C ASN A 552 16.88 17.62 6.24
N ALA A 553 15.99 16.80 6.80
CA ALA A 553 14.56 16.81 6.49
C ALA A 553 13.80 17.65 7.53
N SER A 554 13.34 18.85 7.15
CA SER A 554 12.59 19.76 8.04
C SER A 554 11.17 19.28 8.30
N VAL A 555 11.03 18.26 9.16
CA VAL A 555 9.73 17.79 9.67
C VAL A 555 9.09 18.90 10.49
N SER A 556 7.92 19.36 10.07
CA SER A 556 7.12 20.35 10.79
C SER A 556 6.72 19.84 12.17
N THR A 557 7.15 20.52 13.23
CA THR A 557 6.97 20.17 14.66
C THR A 557 5.53 20.38 15.16
N GLY A 558 4.52 20.00 14.37
CA GLY A 558 3.11 20.20 14.66
C GLY A 558 2.13 19.29 13.92
N THR A 559 2.61 18.30 13.14
CA THR A 559 1.73 17.26 12.60
C THR A 559 1.41 16.25 13.70
N SER A 560 0.18 16.30 14.21
CA SER A 560 -0.40 15.25 15.04
C SER A 560 -0.34 13.90 14.34
N ILE A 561 -0.14 12.82 15.11
CA ILE A 561 -0.17 11.45 14.61
C ILE A 561 -1.54 11.18 13.99
N SER A 562 -1.56 10.52 12.83
CA SER A 562 -2.77 9.90 12.30
C SER A 562 -2.67 8.37 12.41
N PRO A 563 -3.80 7.64 12.47
CA PRO A 563 -3.79 6.18 12.36
C PRO A 563 -3.10 5.68 11.07
N ARG A 564 -3.09 6.53 10.02
CA ARG A 564 -2.46 6.22 8.72
C ARG A 564 -0.94 6.17 8.79
N ASP A 565 -0.30 6.93 9.67
CA ASP A 565 1.16 6.92 9.84
C ASP A 565 1.68 5.54 10.25
N PHE A 566 0.92 4.85 11.10
CA PHE A 566 1.20 3.51 11.64
C PHE A 566 0.42 2.39 10.93
N ALA A 567 -0.13 2.66 9.73
CA ALA A 567 -0.79 1.68 8.89
C ALA A 567 -2.09 1.07 9.46
N ALA A 568 -2.83 1.77 10.32
CA ALA A 568 -4.05 1.22 10.92
C ALA A 568 -5.12 0.91 9.85
N VAL A 569 -5.74 -0.28 9.96
CA VAL A 569 -6.71 -0.82 9.00
C VAL A 569 -8.08 -1.03 9.65
N GLN A 570 -9.15 -1.07 8.86
CA GLN A 570 -10.51 -1.34 9.35
C GLN A 570 -11.04 -2.65 8.74
N LEU A 571 -11.50 -3.58 9.58
CA LEU A 571 -12.21 -4.79 9.14
C LEU A 571 -13.70 -4.51 8.97
N GLY A 572 -14.40 -5.26 8.10
CA GLY A 572 -15.84 -5.08 7.86
C GLY A 572 -16.27 -3.70 7.31
N SER A 573 -15.35 -2.94 6.69
CA SER A 573 -15.65 -1.61 6.16
C SER A 573 -15.84 -1.64 4.65
N ASP A 574 -17.01 -2.12 4.22
CA ASP A 574 -17.36 -2.34 2.80
C ASP A 574 -17.46 -1.04 1.97
N ARG A 575 -17.25 0.11 2.64
CA ARG A 575 -17.21 1.45 2.05
C ARG A 575 -16.18 1.61 0.93
N TYR A 576 -15.20 0.71 0.82
CA TYR A 576 -14.23 0.69 -0.29
C TYR A 576 -14.81 0.27 -1.65
N ALA A 577 -16.00 -0.34 -1.71
CA ALA A 577 -16.71 -0.58 -2.97
C ALA A 577 -17.36 0.70 -3.55
N SER A 578 -17.48 1.78 -2.76
CA SER A 578 -17.99 3.08 -3.23
C SER A 578 -16.85 3.97 -3.74
N GLY A 579 -16.92 4.38 -5.01
CA GLY A 579 -15.86 5.12 -5.71
C GLY A 579 -15.56 6.54 -5.20
N SER A 580 -14.94 6.66 -4.03
CA SER A 580 -14.50 7.92 -3.46
C SER A 580 -13.31 8.50 -4.23
N THR A 581 -13.53 9.61 -4.94
CA THR A 581 -12.51 10.28 -5.75
C THR A 581 -11.54 11.14 -4.93
N SER A 582 -10.89 10.58 -3.91
CA SER A 582 -9.84 11.25 -3.13
C SER A 582 -8.49 11.28 -3.89
N ARG A 583 -8.46 11.97 -5.03
CA ARG A 583 -7.21 12.30 -5.75
C ARG A 583 -6.38 13.30 -4.94
N SER A 584 -5.31 12.86 -4.26
CA SER A 584 -4.18 13.73 -3.89
C SER A 584 -2.93 12.94 -3.44
N ALA A 585 -1.76 13.54 -3.70
CA ALA A 585 -0.47 13.30 -3.04
C ALA A 585 0.05 11.85 -2.90
N SER A 586 0.51 11.25 -4.01
CA SER A 586 1.81 10.54 -4.09
C SER A 586 2.08 9.95 -5.48
N ARG A 587 2.77 10.68 -6.38
CA ARG A 587 3.25 10.09 -7.65
C ARG A 587 4.47 10.79 -8.29
N THR A 588 5.50 11.12 -7.51
CA THR A 588 6.72 11.78 -8.02
C THR A 588 8.01 11.34 -7.30
N THR A 589 8.56 10.15 -7.62
CA THR A 589 10.02 9.84 -7.63
C THR A 589 10.31 8.39 -8.07
N SER A 590 10.48 8.13 -9.39
CA SER A 590 11.22 6.94 -9.93
C SER A 590 11.14 6.81 -11.48
N ARG A 591 11.59 7.82 -12.24
CA ARG A 591 11.62 7.72 -13.73
C ARG A 591 12.90 8.28 -14.37
N SER A 592 14.05 7.71 -14.01
CA SER A 592 15.36 8.23 -14.47
C SER A 592 16.53 7.21 -14.41
N ALA A 593 16.41 6.03 -15.04
CA ALA A 593 17.53 5.06 -15.12
C ALA A 593 17.47 4.05 -16.30
N ALA A 594 17.11 4.46 -17.54
CA ALA A 594 17.10 3.52 -18.68
C ALA A 594 17.34 4.21 -20.04
N ARG A 595 18.57 4.67 -20.34
CA ARG A 595 18.88 5.24 -21.67
C ARG A 595 20.36 5.19 -22.10
N ARG A 596 20.92 3.99 -22.32
CA ARG A 596 22.07 3.73 -23.23
C ARG A 596 22.39 2.23 -23.40
N SER A 597 21.89 1.63 -24.48
CA SER A 597 22.61 0.61 -25.28
C SER A 597 21.91 0.48 -26.64
N SER A 598 22.57 -0.12 -27.65
CA SER A 598 22.07 -0.13 -29.03
C SER A 598 22.52 -1.37 -29.82
N ARG A 599 21.66 -1.85 -30.74
CA ARG A 599 21.90 -2.93 -31.72
C ARG A 599 22.14 -4.31 -31.05
N ARG A 600 21.24 -5.29 -31.19
CA ARG A 600 20.95 -5.97 -32.47
C ARG A 600 19.66 -6.81 -32.43
N HIS A 601 19.27 -7.26 -33.63
CA HIS A 601 18.24 -8.25 -33.99
C HIS A 601 16.78 -7.92 -33.66
N ALA A 602 15.97 -7.97 -34.72
CA ALA A 602 14.52 -7.97 -34.69
C ALA A 602 14.02 -9.29 -35.31
N SER A 603 13.07 -9.94 -34.65
CA SER A 603 12.25 -11.05 -35.15
C SER A 603 11.10 -11.29 -34.17
N SER A 604 9.98 -11.82 -34.67
CA SER A 604 8.80 -12.27 -33.89
C SER A 604 8.25 -11.29 -32.85
N SER A 605 7.40 -10.37 -33.29
CA SER A 605 6.49 -9.60 -32.42
C SER A 605 5.14 -10.34 -32.29
N GLU A 606 5.09 -11.35 -31.43
CA GLU A 606 3.83 -11.86 -30.88
C GLU A 606 3.74 -11.41 -29.41
N SER A 607 2.61 -10.83 -29.03
CA SER A 607 2.42 -10.26 -27.70
C SER A 607 2.14 -11.35 -26.67
N LEU A 608 3.19 -11.81 -25.99
CA LEU A 608 3.06 -12.54 -24.74
C LEU A 608 2.39 -11.63 -23.71
N ASN A 609 1.10 -11.82 -23.51
CA ASN A 609 0.33 -11.18 -22.45
C ASN A 609 0.56 -12.01 -21.18
N GLU A 610 1.29 -11.47 -20.20
CA GLU A 610 1.76 -12.25 -19.04
C GLU A 610 0.61 -12.66 -18.10
N SER A 611 0.18 -13.92 -18.20
CA SER A 611 -0.74 -14.57 -17.27
C SER A 611 -0.05 -14.85 -15.93
N SER A 612 0.00 -13.83 -15.09
CA SER A 612 0.42 -13.92 -13.68
C SER A 612 -0.65 -14.62 -12.83
N ASN A 613 -0.78 -15.92 -13.05
CA ASN A 613 -1.76 -16.79 -12.37
C ASN A 613 -1.41 -17.09 -10.91
N GLU A 614 -2.43 -17.50 -10.14
CA GLU A 614 -2.32 -18.20 -8.84
C GLU A 614 -1.69 -17.44 -7.66
N LEU A 615 -2.05 -16.16 -7.52
CA LEU A 615 -2.42 -15.67 -6.18
C LEU A 615 -3.81 -16.24 -5.83
N PRO A 616 -4.08 -16.65 -4.57
CA PRO A 616 -5.44 -16.89 -4.11
C PRO A 616 -6.25 -15.60 -4.33
N THR A 617 -7.42 -15.70 -4.97
CA THR A 617 -8.22 -14.55 -5.40
C THR A 617 -8.35 -13.53 -4.28
N GLU A 618 -7.97 -12.26 -4.51
CA GLU A 618 -7.82 -11.24 -3.44
C GLU A 618 -9.06 -11.08 -2.55
N GLN A 619 -10.24 -11.39 -3.09
CA GLN A 619 -11.51 -11.45 -2.38
C GLN A 619 -11.51 -12.44 -1.19
N SER A 620 -10.89 -13.61 -1.35
CA SER A 620 -10.85 -14.71 -0.36
C SER A 620 -9.98 -14.39 0.86
N LEU A 621 -8.95 -13.54 0.70
CA LEU A 621 -8.04 -13.13 1.79
C LEU A 621 -8.36 -11.75 2.39
N SER A 622 -9.44 -11.13 1.94
CA SER A 622 -9.92 -9.80 2.37
C SER A 622 -10.24 -9.69 3.87
N TRP A 623 -10.26 -10.80 4.61
CA TRP A 623 -10.43 -10.86 6.05
C TRP A 623 -9.13 -10.64 6.85
N ARG A 624 -7.95 -10.87 6.26
CA ARG A 624 -6.65 -10.66 6.93
C ARG A 624 -6.34 -9.15 7.05
N PRO A 625 -6.02 -8.61 8.24
CA PRO A 625 -5.58 -7.22 8.38
C PRO A 625 -4.33 -6.86 7.56
N THR A 626 -3.36 -7.78 7.45
CA THR A 626 -2.08 -7.54 6.77
C THR A 626 -2.21 -7.22 5.27
N GLU A 627 -3.16 -7.82 4.53
CA GLU A 627 -3.33 -7.50 3.10
C GLU A 627 -3.87 -6.09 2.88
N LYS A 628 -4.51 -5.49 3.90
CA LYS A 628 -4.98 -4.10 3.89
C LYS A 628 -3.90 -3.10 4.34
N ARG A 629 -2.74 -3.57 4.82
CA ARG A 629 -1.70 -2.74 5.42
C ARG A 629 -0.84 -2.06 4.33
N PRO A 630 -0.81 -0.72 4.21
CA PRO A 630 0.02 -0.04 3.22
C PRO A 630 1.53 -0.25 3.49
N ARG A 631 2.23 -0.77 2.47
CA ARG A 631 3.63 -1.24 2.51
C ARG A 631 4.68 -0.20 2.95
N THR A 632 4.34 1.09 2.94
CA THR A 632 5.26 2.20 3.25
C THR A 632 4.70 3.05 4.40
N THR A 633 4.98 2.64 5.63
CA THR A 633 4.45 3.24 6.86
C THR A 633 5.49 3.20 7.98
N ARG A 634 5.22 3.91 9.09
CA ARG A 634 6.05 3.84 10.30
C ARG A 634 5.81 2.52 11.01
N LEU A 635 6.85 2.04 11.70
CA LEU A 635 6.72 0.84 12.53
C LEU A 635 5.98 1.17 13.82
N PHE A 636 5.05 0.31 14.21
CA PHE A 636 4.34 0.42 15.47
C PHE A 636 4.89 -0.59 16.48
N VAL A 637 5.05 -0.18 17.74
CA VAL A 637 5.47 -1.06 18.85
C VAL A 637 4.46 -0.86 19.97
N CYS A 638 3.73 -1.92 20.33
CA CYS A 638 2.67 -1.85 21.34
C CYS A 638 3.22 -1.59 22.75
N GLY A 639 2.36 -1.08 23.63
CA GLY A 639 2.72 -0.71 25.01
C GLY A 639 3.43 -1.81 25.78
N TRP A 640 3.02 -3.08 25.63
CA TRP A 640 3.69 -4.22 26.26
C TRP A 640 5.15 -4.39 25.80
N CYS A 641 5.44 -4.27 24.51
CA CYS A 641 6.80 -4.37 24.00
C CYS A 641 7.66 -3.15 24.40
N VAL A 642 7.05 -1.97 24.54
CA VAL A 642 7.76 -0.79 25.05
C VAL A 642 8.04 -0.94 26.55
N LEU A 643 7.13 -1.53 27.34
CA LEU A 643 7.34 -1.85 28.76
C LEU A 643 8.42 -2.92 28.97
N THR A 644 8.51 -3.94 28.10
CA THR A 644 9.65 -4.88 28.10
C THR A 644 10.96 -4.13 27.84
N CYS A 645 11.00 -3.28 26.82
CA CYS A 645 12.16 -2.47 26.48
C CYS A 645 12.58 -1.52 27.62
N GLU A 646 11.61 -0.95 28.34
CA GLU A 646 11.84 -0.13 29.53
C GLU A 646 12.45 -0.95 30.68
N ASN A 647 11.91 -2.14 30.95
CA ASN A 647 12.44 -3.05 31.97
C ASN A 647 13.87 -3.53 31.67
N ASP A 648 14.20 -3.79 30.41
CA ASP A 648 15.55 -4.12 29.98
C ASP A 648 16.54 -2.98 30.31
N ILE A 649 16.15 -1.74 30.02
CA ILE A 649 16.97 -0.54 30.32
C ILE A 649 17.07 -0.31 31.83
N ARG A 650 15.99 -0.51 32.59
CA ARG A 650 16.02 -0.46 34.06
C ARG A 650 17.00 -1.49 34.64
N GLY A 651 17.08 -2.68 34.04
CA GLY A 651 18.06 -3.71 34.38
C GLY A 651 19.52 -3.32 34.08
N SER A 652 19.78 -2.54 33.02
CA SER A 652 21.13 -2.02 32.73
C SER A 652 21.47 -0.73 33.49
N PHE A 653 20.47 0.05 33.91
CA PHE A 653 20.60 1.43 34.40
C PHE A 653 21.62 1.60 35.53
N ALA A 654 21.66 0.71 36.52
CA ALA A 654 22.63 0.78 37.63
C ALA A 654 24.10 0.67 37.15
N ASN A 655 24.34 -0.14 36.10
CA ASN A 655 25.66 -0.28 35.48
C ASN A 655 26.00 0.95 34.61
N GLU A 656 25.00 1.49 33.89
CA GLU A 656 25.15 2.73 33.13
C GLU A 656 25.45 3.94 34.03
N LEU A 657 24.81 4.01 35.21
CA LEU A 657 25.06 5.03 36.23
C LEU A 657 26.48 4.91 36.82
N ALA A 658 26.94 3.71 37.17
CA ALA A 658 28.32 3.52 37.61
C ALA A 658 29.33 4.00 36.53
N LEU A 659 29.10 3.67 35.26
CA LEU A 659 29.92 4.13 34.13
C LEU A 659 29.78 5.63 33.83
N LYS A 660 28.63 6.27 34.15
CA LYS A 660 28.43 7.73 34.07
C LYS A 660 29.24 8.43 35.16
N ARG A 661 29.10 7.99 36.42
CA ARG A 661 29.83 8.50 37.59
C ARG A 661 31.35 8.31 37.46
N GLU A 662 31.82 7.17 36.95
CA GLU A 662 33.24 6.94 36.66
C GLU A 662 33.79 7.95 35.63
N LYS A 663 33.06 8.19 34.54
CA LYS A 663 33.44 9.19 33.51
C LYS A 663 33.40 10.61 34.04
N GLU A 664 32.43 10.95 34.89
CA GLU A 664 32.33 12.25 35.57
C GLU A 664 33.52 12.47 36.51
N TYR A 665 33.89 11.46 37.30
CA TYR A 665 35.06 11.48 38.19
C TYR A 665 36.39 11.56 37.41
N GLU A 666 36.54 10.77 36.35
CA GLU A 666 37.66 10.88 35.39
C GLU A 666 37.76 12.30 34.82
N GLN A 667 36.63 12.89 34.40
CA GLN A 667 36.60 14.25 33.86
C GLN A 667 36.94 15.29 34.93
N ALA A 668 36.51 15.09 36.19
CA ALA A 668 36.87 15.93 37.32
C ALA A 668 38.37 15.86 37.63
N GLN A 669 38.97 14.66 37.71
CA GLN A 669 40.42 14.50 37.84
C GLN A 669 41.17 15.16 36.68
N ARG A 670 40.71 14.99 35.44
CA ARG A 670 41.32 15.62 34.25
C ARG A 670 41.20 17.16 34.30
N LYS A 671 40.11 17.71 34.85
CA LYS A 671 39.94 19.16 35.11
C LYS A 671 40.90 19.64 36.22
N GLN A 672 40.98 18.93 37.34
CA GLN A 672 41.87 19.24 38.46
C GLN A 672 43.35 19.23 38.04
N LYS A 673 43.82 18.13 37.41
CA LYS A 673 45.20 18.01 36.92
C LYS A 673 45.56 19.14 35.94
N ARG A 674 44.62 19.58 35.08
CA ARG A 674 44.78 20.75 34.21
C ARG A 674 44.81 22.10 34.96
N ALA A 675 44.14 22.22 36.10
CA ALA A 675 44.18 23.41 36.95
C ALA A 675 45.50 23.49 37.74
N GLU A 676 45.94 22.38 38.32
CA GLU A 676 47.24 22.24 38.99
C GLU A 676 48.41 22.49 38.03
N GLU A 677 48.37 21.91 36.84
CA GLU A 677 49.39 22.13 35.80
C GLU A 677 49.43 23.60 35.36
N LYS A 678 48.27 24.27 35.21
CA LYS A 678 48.20 25.72 34.94
C LYS A 678 48.84 26.53 36.07
N LEU A 679 48.50 26.22 37.33
CA LEU A 679 49.00 26.92 38.50
C LEU A 679 50.50 26.71 38.72
N LEU A 680 51.02 25.51 38.41
CA LEU A 680 52.45 25.20 38.44
C LEU A 680 53.21 25.87 37.27
N LYS A 681 52.64 25.88 36.06
CA LYS A 681 53.15 26.67 34.93
C LYS A 681 53.12 28.18 35.21
N GLU A 682 52.16 28.67 35.99
CA GLU A 682 52.13 30.07 36.42
C GLU A 682 53.21 30.37 37.46
N LYS A 683 53.37 29.53 38.50
CA LYS A 683 54.48 29.65 39.47
C LYS A 683 55.84 29.65 38.76
N LEU A 684 56.06 28.79 37.77
CA LEU A 684 57.27 28.79 36.94
C LEU A 684 57.42 30.06 36.08
N LYS A 685 56.32 30.61 35.54
CA LYS A 685 56.33 31.92 34.84
C LYS A 685 56.61 33.10 35.78
N GLN A 686 56.18 33.03 37.05
CA GLN A 686 56.50 34.04 38.07
C GLN A 686 57.99 33.95 38.46
N GLN A 687 58.49 32.76 38.80
CA GLN A 687 59.92 32.55 39.12
C GLN A 687 60.87 32.91 37.97
N SER A 688 60.50 32.62 36.71
CA SER A 688 61.32 33.01 35.55
C SER A 688 61.29 34.52 35.27
N LYS A 689 60.15 35.19 35.46
CA LYS A 689 60.07 36.66 35.46
C LYS A 689 60.90 37.29 36.59
N GLU A 690 60.93 36.65 37.76
CA GLU A 690 61.72 37.11 38.91
C GLU A 690 63.23 36.95 38.66
N LYS A 691 63.69 35.77 38.24
CA LYS A 691 65.09 35.53 37.83
C LYS A 691 65.51 36.44 36.67
N ALA A 692 64.59 36.81 35.77
CA ALA A 692 64.85 37.81 34.72
C ALA A 692 65.01 39.24 35.30
N ARG A 693 64.14 39.64 36.24
CA ARG A 693 64.26 40.92 36.96
C ARG A 693 65.56 40.99 37.78
N GLU A 694 65.96 39.88 38.39
CA GLU A 694 67.21 39.77 39.15
C GLU A 694 68.43 39.89 38.24
N ARG A 695 68.48 39.18 37.11
CA ARG A 695 69.53 39.34 36.09
C ARG A 695 69.61 40.77 35.53
N VAL A 696 68.49 41.50 35.46
CA VAL A 696 68.50 42.93 35.10
C VAL A 696 69.07 43.80 36.23
N ARG A 697 68.70 43.55 37.49
CA ARG A 697 69.29 44.21 38.67
C ARG A 697 70.79 43.96 38.76
N GLU A 698 71.23 42.73 38.51
CA GLU A 698 72.64 42.32 38.45
C GLU A 698 73.38 43.05 37.33
N LYS A 699 72.89 43.00 36.09
CA LYS A 699 73.50 43.75 34.96
C LYS A 699 73.51 45.27 35.17
N THR A 700 72.59 45.83 35.95
CA THR A 700 72.68 47.26 36.35
C THR A 700 73.68 47.52 37.47
N ARG A 701 73.88 46.59 38.41
CA ARG A 701 74.96 46.65 39.42
C ARG A 701 76.34 46.48 38.76
N GLU A 702 76.45 45.56 37.81
CA GLU A 702 77.62 45.32 36.97
C GLU A 702 77.97 46.58 36.17
N LYS A 703 77.02 47.15 35.42
CA LYS A 703 77.23 48.43 34.71
C LYS A 703 77.48 49.63 35.63
N ALA A 704 77.09 49.56 36.91
CA ALA A 704 77.47 50.57 37.89
C ALA A 704 78.93 50.39 38.35
N ARG A 705 79.38 49.16 38.61
CA ARG A 705 80.79 48.81 38.88
C ARG A 705 81.68 49.14 37.68
N GLU A 706 81.28 48.76 36.47
CA GLU A 706 81.97 49.10 35.21
C GLU A 706 82.07 50.62 35.05
N LYS A 707 80.99 51.39 35.28
CA LYS A 707 81.05 52.87 35.28
C LYS A 707 81.91 53.46 36.41
N GLN A 708 82.08 52.75 37.53
CA GLN A 708 82.96 53.17 38.61
C GLN A 708 84.44 52.90 38.25
N LEU A 709 84.77 51.68 37.81
CA LEU A 709 86.09 51.32 37.29
C LEU A 709 86.49 52.20 36.10
N LEU A 710 85.54 52.55 35.21
CA LEU A 710 85.76 53.49 34.12
C LEU A 710 85.92 54.94 34.60
N ARG A 711 85.42 55.31 35.79
CA ARG A 711 85.68 56.61 36.44
C ARG A 711 87.03 56.64 37.15
N GLU A 712 87.46 55.52 37.72
CA GLU A 712 88.76 55.32 38.35
C GLU A 712 89.86 55.28 37.27
N SER A 713 89.73 54.42 36.26
CA SER A 713 90.57 54.43 35.05
C SER A 713 90.57 55.79 34.33
N LYS A 714 89.49 56.58 34.36
CA LYS A 714 89.47 57.97 33.85
C LYS A 714 89.99 59.03 34.83
N ARG A 715 90.31 58.68 36.07
CA ARG A 715 91.19 59.48 36.94
C ARG A 715 92.65 59.13 36.65
N ASP A 716 92.97 57.86 36.52
CA ASP A 716 94.34 57.36 36.29
C ASP A 716 94.84 57.79 34.91
N THR A 717 94.09 57.50 33.84
CA THR A 717 94.42 58.02 32.49
C THR A 717 94.35 59.54 32.42
N LYS A 718 93.58 60.25 33.27
CA LYS A 718 93.62 61.72 33.35
C LYS A 718 94.83 62.25 34.16
N HIS A 719 95.42 61.41 35.01
CA HIS A 719 96.67 61.67 35.71
C HIS A 719 97.86 61.44 34.76
N ASP A 720 97.84 60.37 33.98
CA ASP A 720 98.88 60.06 32.99
C ASP A 720 98.79 60.92 31.73
N ILE A 721 97.59 61.22 31.21
CA ILE A 721 97.43 62.25 30.17
C ILE A 721 97.89 63.63 30.68
N LYS A 722 97.81 63.93 31.99
CA LYS A 722 98.43 65.14 32.59
C LYS A 722 99.96 65.05 32.71
N ARG A 723 100.53 63.85 32.74
CA ARG A 723 101.97 63.57 32.76
C ARG A 723 102.54 63.69 31.34
N ASP A 724 101.81 63.19 30.35
CA ASP A 724 102.25 63.10 28.95
C ASP A 724 101.95 64.37 28.12
N ILE A 725 100.82 65.08 28.36
CA ILE A 725 100.58 66.41 27.75
C ILE A 725 101.62 67.47 28.19
N LYS A 726 102.48 67.15 29.17
CA LYS A 726 103.63 67.98 29.54
C LYS A 726 104.88 67.73 28.68
N ARG A 727 104.80 66.85 27.67
CA ARG A 727 105.75 66.77 26.55
C ARG A 727 105.07 67.15 25.23
N ASP A 728 105.89 67.64 24.31
CA ASP A 728 105.63 67.78 22.87
C ASP A 728 104.41 68.63 22.46
N SER A 729 104.41 69.85 22.99
CA SER A 729 103.62 70.98 22.50
C SER A 729 104.11 71.51 21.13
N THR A 730 103.67 70.93 20.00
CA THR A 730 104.04 71.40 18.64
C THR A 730 102.90 71.48 17.61
N LYS A 731 102.38 72.71 17.41
CA LYS A 731 102.15 73.43 16.13
C LYS A 731 101.29 72.85 14.97
N ARG A 732 100.32 73.70 14.54
CA ARG A 732 99.72 73.94 13.19
C ARG A 732 98.49 73.14 12.67
N ASP A 733 97.39 73.88 12.46
CA ASP A 733 96.64 74.17 11.20
C ASP A 733 96.43 73.05 10.15
N THR A 734 95.25 72.82 9.52
CA THR A 734 94.18 73.75 9.04
C THR A 734 92.75 73.11 8.95
N LYS A 735 91.75 73.93 8.54
CA LYS A 735 90.33 73.73 8.11
C LYS A 735 89.78 72.29 7.88
N ARG A 736 88.52 71.89 8.19
CA ARG A 736 87.15 72.49 8.31
C ARG A 736 86.26 72.37 7.05
N ASP A 737 85.23 71.50 7.13
CA ASP A 737 83.78 71.69 6.81
C ASP A 737 83.01 70.38 7.16
N SER A 738 81.85 70.35 7.84
CA SER A 738 80.44 70.65 7.45
C SER A 738 79.84 69.64 6.42
N THR A 739 78.63 69.05 6.56
CA THR A 739 77.49 69.30 7.49
C THR A 739 76.54 68.09 7.70
N LYS A 740 75.66 68.18 8.73
CA LYS A 740 74.39 67.47 9.02
C LYS A 740 73.69 66.62 7.92
N ALA A 741 73.20 65.43 8.28
CA ALA A 741 71.76 65.03 8.40
C ALA A 741 71.67 63.51 8.72
N ASN A 742 71.00 62.92 9.72
CA ASN A 742 69.73 63.12 10.46
C ASN A 742 68.56 62.21 9.98
N ILE A 743 68.42 61.03 10.60
CA ILE A 743 67.17 60.31 10.98
C ILE A 743 66.14 59.97 9.86
N LYS A 744 65.89 58.66 9.62
CA LYS A 744 64.63 57.99 10.06
C LYS A 744 64.69 56.44 10.06
N VAL A 745 63.68 55.85 10.71
CA VAL A 745 63.42 54.42 10.96
C VAL A 745 62.78 53.74 9.75
N GLU A 746 63.11 52.46 9.53
CA GLU A 746 62.32 51.54 8.69
C GLU A 746 61.95 50.24 9.43
N LYS A 747 60.92 49.56 8.92
CA LYS A 747 60.52 48.18 9.27
C LYS A 747 60.65 47.31 8.00
N PRO A 748 61.00 46.01 8.09
CA PRO A 748 60.79 45.08 6.99
C PRO A 748 59.36 44.52 6.99
N SER A 749 58.73 44.52 5.81
CA SER A 749 57.54 43.71 5.49
C SER A 749 57.68 43.22 4.05
N THR A 750 57.36 41.94 3.79
CA THR A 750 57.74 41.24 2.55
C THR A 750 56.68 41.32 1.44
N ASN A 751 57.06 41.87 0.29
CA ASN A 751 56.45 41.65 -1.03
C ASN A 751 56.97 40.33 -1.64
N SER A 752 56.38 39.66 -2.65
CA SER A 752 55.04 39.67 -3.29
C SER A 752 54.78 38.23 -3.87
N THR A 753 54.27 37.85 -5.06
CA THR A 753 53.82 38.46 -6.34
C THR A 753 52.90 37.43 -7.07
N PRO A 754 51.81 37.83 -7.78
CA PRO A 754 50.91 36.89 -8.48
C PRO A 754 51.16 36.76 -10.01
N PHE A 755 50.82 35.61 -10.63
CA PHE A 755 50.25 35.49 -12.00
C PHE A 755 49.78 34.03 -12.30
N CYS A 756 49.16 33.78 -13.47
CA CYS A 756 48.46 32.53 -13.83
C CYS A 756 49.21 31.65 -14.86
N ASN A 757 49.04 30.30 -14.84
CA ASN A 757 48.41 29.55 -15.97
C ASN A 757 48.42 27.99 -15.87
N SER A 758 47.45 27.41 -16.59
CA SER A 758 47.28 26.05 -17.16
C SER A 758 48.24 24.87 -16.84
N THR A 759 47.63 23.77 -16.36
CA THR A 759 47.53 22.44 -17.01
C THR A 759 48.75 21.79 -17.70
N VAL A 760 49.17 20.60 -17.23
CA VAL A 760 49.26 19.30 -17.96
C VAL A 760 50.09 18.26 -17.14
N GLN A 761 49.68 16.99 -17.27
CA GLN A 761 50.29 15.66 -16.96
C GLN A 761 51.82 15.60 -16.66
N THR A 762 52.35 14.63 -15.88
CA THR A 762 52.08 13.17 -15.94
C THR A 762 52.13 12.38 -14.61
N MET A 763 51.30 11.33 -14.58
CA MET A 763 51.47 9.99 -13.97
C MET A 763 52.55 9.76 -12.89
N LEU A 764 52.11 9.25 -11.72
CA LEU A 764 52.61 7.96 -11.20
C LEU A 764 51.61 7.31 -10.21
N GLN A 765 51.50 6.00 -10.33
CA GLN A 765 50.77 5.00 -9.53
C GLN A 765 50.20 5.39 -8.14
N GLU A 766 48.88 5.26 -8.01
CA GLU A 766 48.24 4.78 -6.77
C GLU A 766 47.31 3.60 -7.09
N ALA A 767 47.30 2.58 -6.22
CA ALA A 767 46.45 1.40 -6.34
C ALA A 767 45.43 1.37 -5.18
N PRO A 768 44.19 0.93 -5.41
CA PRO A 768 43.18 0.91 -4.36
C PRO A 768 43.50 -0.14 -3.29
N HIS A 769 43.59 0.28 -2.03
CA HIS A 769 43.72 -0.64 -0.91
C HIS A 769 42.43 -1.46 -0.73
N LEU A 770 42.52 -2.75 -1.07
CA LEU A 770 41.54 -3.77 -0.71
C LEU A 770 41.48 -3.92 0.82
N ALA A 771 40.53 -3.24 1.45
CA ALA A 771 40.19 -3.42 2.87
C ALA A 771 39.42 -4.73 3.09
N ILE A 772 40.12 -5.86 2.98
CA ILE A 772 39.57 -7.19 3.30
C ILE A 772 39.38 -7.28 4.82
N VAL A 773 38.15 -7.05 5.29
CA VAL A 773 37.79 -7.32 6.69
C VAL A 773 37.55 -8.83 6.84
N GLN A 774 38.61 -9.56 7.18
CA GLN A 774 38.48 -10.93 7.70
C GLN A 774 37.83 -10.89 9.09
N ALA A 775 36.51 -11.03 9.15
CA ALA A 775 35.83 -11.35 10.39
C ALA A 775 36.08 -12.83 10.73
N LYS A 776 36.50 -13.11 11.97
CA LYS A 776 36.70 -14.49 12.45
C LYS A 776 35.34 -15.18 12.67
N PRO A 777 35.24 -16.50 12.44
CA PRO A 777 34.11 -17.27 12.96
C PRO A 777 34.20 -17.39 14.50
N GLY A 778 33.05 -17.58 15.14
CA GLY A 778 32.97 -17.96 16.55
C GLY A 778 32.81 -16.81 17.55
N THR A 779 31.58 -16.30 17.69
CA THR A 779 31.10 -15.69 18.94
C THR A 779 29.64 -16.11 19.13
N LEU A 780 29.43 -17.19 19.87
CA LEU A 780 28.10 -17.61 20.29
C LEU A 780 27.62 -16.69 21.41
N LEU A 781 26.47 -16.05 21.21
CA LEU A 781 25.73 -15.42 22.31
C LEU A 781 25.00 -16.52 23.07
N LEU A 782 25.48 -16.82 24.27
CA LEU A 782 24.84 -17.77 25.18
C LEU A 782 23.58 -17.14 25.78
N LEU A 783 22.42 -17.72 25.50
CA LEU A 783 21.22 -17.55 26.32
C LEU A 783 21.42 -18.34 27.63
N PRO A 784 21.19 -17.75 28.81
CA PRO A 784 21.29 -18.48 30.07
C PRO A 784 20.02 -19.32 30.35
N ASN A 785 20.20 -20.41 31.10
CA ASN A 785 19.18 -21.14 31.86
C ASN A 785 18.12 -21.97 31.10
N THR A 786 18.54 -23.06 30.46
CA THR A 786 17.77 -24.32 30.46
C THR A 786 18.65 -25.48 30.92
N VAL A 787 18.32 -26.08 32.07
CA VAL A 787 19.00 -27.28 32.58
C VAL A 787 18.25 -28.51 32.10
N TYR A 788 18.80 -29.22 31.11
CA TYR A 788 18.24 -30.48 30.62
C TYR A 788 18.87 -31.68 31.34
N THR A 789 18.07 -32.39 32.13
CA THR A 789 18.38 -33.72 32.63
C THR A 789 18.08 -34.76 31.54
N PHE A 790 19.12 -35.46 31.05
CA PHE A 790 18.95 -36.59 30.15
C PHE A 790 18.50 -37.84 30.92
N GLU A 791 17.20 -38.16 30.86
CA GLU A 791 16.74 -39.54 31.08
C GLU A 791 16.76 -40.32 29.76
N LYS A 792 16.86 -41.64 29.86
CA LYS A 792 17.35 -42.51 28.79
C LYS A 792 16.46 -43.75 28.63
N GLU A 793 15.35 -43.59 27.94
CA GLU A 793 14.41 -44.69 27.68
C GLU A 793 14.74 -45.49 26.41
N VAL A 794 14.15 -46.69 26.32
CA VAL A 794 14.63 -47.80 25.50
C VAL A 794 13.77 -48.00 24.25
N LEU A 795 14.42 -48.28 23.12
CA LEU A 795 13.76 -48.63 21.85
C LEU A 795 13.18 -50.06 21.89
N THR A 796 11.88 -50.20 21.64
CA THR A 796 11.25 -51.46 21.16
C THR A 796 10.11 -51.17 20.17
N PRO A 797 10.15 -51.70 18.93
CA PRO A 797 9.05 -51.61 17.95
C PRO A 797 8.11 -52.83 18.04
N PRO A 798 6.90 -52.75 17.44
CA PRO A 798 6.45 -53.89 16.63
C PRO A 798 5.69 -53.55 15.32
N TYR A 799 5.95 -54.42 14.34
CA TYR A 799 5.13 -54.87 13.20
C TYR A 799 3.63 -54.52 13.11
N GLY A 800 3.14 -54.28 11.89
CA GLY A 800 1.71 -54.35 11.52
C GLY A 800 1.43 -54.16 10.01
N SER A 801 1.22 -55.26 9.28
CA SER A 801 0.99 -55.31 7.81
C SER A 801 -0.46 -54.96 7.35
N PRO A 802 -0.69 -54.62 6.06
CA PRO A 802 -1.95 -53.99 5.61
C PRO A 802 -3.06 -54.96 5.17
N GLN A 803 -4.26 -54.40 4.91
CA GLN A 803 -5.34 -55.01 4.12
C GLN A 803 -5.89 -54.00 3.09
N ALA A 804 -6.63 -54.49 2.09
CA ALA A 804 -7.11 -53.71 0.95
C ALA A 804 -8.48 -54.22 0.45
N THR A 805 -9.19 -53.33 -0.26
CA THR A 805 -10.36 -53.58 -1.13
C THR A 805 -11.62 -54.18 -0.44
N PRO A 806 -12.83 -54.23 -1.07
CA PRO A 806 -13.19 -53.98 -2.48
C PRO A 806 -12.75 -52.62 -3.05
#